data_AF-A0A2D6UAK4-F1
#
_entry.id   AF-A0A2D6UAK4-F1
#
_cell.length_a   1.000
_cell.length_b   1.000
_cell.length_c   1.000
_cell.angle_alpha   90.00
_cell.angle_beta   90.00
_cell.angle_gamma   90.00
#
_symmetry.space_group_name_H-M   'P 1'
#
loop_
_entity.id
_entity.type
_entity.pdbx_description
1 polymer ?
#
loop_
_entity_poly.entity_id
_entity_poly.type
_entity_poly.pdbx_seq_one_letter_code
_entity_poly.pdbx_strand_id
1 'polypeptide(L)'
;MALGDTERMTGSRPAERKRVDSTSVRSSSPTLPAPDQPHTRTRGRTVTRKTVAAPAGAVVVSDATHGPLLRTAKRCNGEAAPPEPMRPPGEKFTAANAAPWPDNPAPPYPQMCRLDYERAVRTTGGNAEMFRKRLHRLLVLSLLSSVAVAAPTQVAAQDGEATILFEGGGWGHGVGMSQYGALGRAESGIVAEDILGFYYEGTTVEDRSDTIAEFVGEGIRVNLGQGRPDDIRITIDETRGAPGTLTVDIDQKNPPTETTASSTVYLRQGMQVGDSADGSLDTWKWVQELDGGSDSCYGCVDDTPVVTWSEGSVVGIGEIIGSSDGKPVFEYGTHDVGALHFVSRDVDDIDGAFVVLVLPIDDYLHGLAEMPSSWHPEALRAQAIAGRSYAVHRAIDRETSDFDVYNSVQDQVYAGFDAKSEGRITAADSSSNLVVTADEQIIQTFYSSSNGGHTESTENSSSFGTAEPWHISKPDPFDAAPDENGDPQNPFAFRQFEFTVEELSRWLAEYSSADLDVGTVEEITVDDLPPSGRITNALVTIVGTNRTLEVRGFFGDGGTNPDGPPFGLRFQAAIQRGCEDDYAGGGLTSNCPSSSNFRVARFVDIAPDNYFYDPVLWMADESITQGVGPKEFGPSLQVTRSQFAAFVHRFAGEPEPVEPNGFEDVPEGTWYEAPISWMRENGITTGTSPTTFSPSAPVTRGQLATFLYRLAGEPAVEPSEQFEDVPADQFYTDAVAWMVEFSITNGTSPTTFSPTDAVTRGQTATFIYRLAGIPEAFAEGTELPAKMRVG
;
A
#
# COMPACT_ATOMS: atom_id res chain seq x y z
N MET A 1 -52.19 -25.00 28.52
CA MET A 1 -53.65 -25.03 28.34
C MET A 1 -54.12 -23.58 28.28
N ALA A 2 -54.81 -23.25 27.19
CA ALA A 2 -55.78 -22.16 27.01
C ALA A 2 -56.58 -21.80 28.30
N LEU A 3 -57.19 -20.63 28.52
CA LEU A 3 -57.53 -19.40 27.78
C LEU A 3 -58.26 -18.48 28.79
N GLY A 4 -58.43 -17.19 28.48
CA GLY A 4 -59.53 -16.34 28.99
C GLY A 4 -59.05 -15.00 29.57
N ASP A 5 -58.94 -13.94 28.76
CA ASP A 5 -60.00 -12.98 28.37
C ASP A 5 -60.33 -11.94 29.46
N THR A 6 -60.12 -10.64 29.18
CA THR A 6 -61.21 -9.66 28.97
C THR A 6 -60.72 -8.20 28.76
N GLU A 7 -61.43 -7.57 27.83
CA GLU A 7 -61.57 -6.17 27.39
C GLU A 7 -61.30 -4.95 28.33
N ARG A 8 -61.07 -3.80 27.64
CA ARG A 8 -61.63 -2.43 27.81
C ARG A 8 -60.79 -1.27 28.42
N MET A 9 -60.48 -0.32 27.52
CA MET A 9 -60.84 1.12 27.49
C MET A 9 -60.30 2.17 28.52
N THR A 10 -59.97 3.34 27.92
CA THR A 10 -59.89 4.74 28.43
C THR A 10 -58.68 5.13 29.31
N GLY A 11 -57.79 6.02 28.86
CA GLY A 11 -57.85 7.50 28.98
C GLY A 11 -57.01 7.94 30.21
N SER A 12 -56.06 8.87 30.22
CA SER A 12 -56.05 10.24 29.68
C SER A 12 -54.64 10.86 29.86
N ARG A 13 -54.23 11.71 28.90
CA ARG A 13 -53.14 12.73 28.91
C ARG A 13 -53.37 13.86 29.96
N PRO A 14 -52.60 14.99 30.04
CA PRO A 14 -51.25 15.39 29.52
C PRO A 14 -50.40 16.24 30.52
N ALA A 15 -49.19 16.71 30.12
CA ALA A 15 -48.87 18.15 30.03
C ALA A 15 -47.47 18.44 29.44
N GLU A 16 -47.46 19.25 28.38
CA GLU A 16 -46.30 19.86 27.70
C GLU A 16 -45.66 21.00 28.51
N ARG A 17 -44.41 21.38 28.16
CA ARG A 17 -44.05 22.81 28.05
C ARG A 17 -42.97 23.07 26.98
N LYS A 18 -43.25 24.12 26.21
CA LYS A 18 -42.55 24.63 25.02
C LYS A 18 -41.29 25.46 25.34
N ARG A 19 -40.32 25.32 24.43
CA ARG A 19 -39.46 26.30 23.73
C ARG A 19 -39.55 27.79 24.16
N VAL A 20 -38.38 28.42 24.33
CA VAL A 20 -38.14 29.87 24.13
C VAL A 20 -36.73 30.08 23.55
N ASP A 21 -36.64 30.82 22.44
CA ASP A 21 -35.42 31.40 21.85
C ASP A 21 -34.90 32.60 22.66
N SER A 22 -33.59 32.85 22.67
CA SER A 22 -33.07 34.23 22.74
C SER A 22 -31.65 34.40 22.18
N THR A 23 -31.48 35.55 21.56
CA THR A 23 -30.39 36.10 20.74
C THR A 23 -29.24 36.77 21.51
N SER A 24 -28.04 36.73 20.91
CA SER A 24 -26.85 37.62 20.94
C SER A 24 -26.64 38.67 22.05
N VAL A 25 -25.42 38.71 22.63
CA VAL A 25 -24.68 39.96 22.99
C VAL A 25 -23.15 39.72 22.91
N ARG A 26 -22.43 40.76 22.45
CA ARG A 26 -20.98 40.93 22.23
C ARG A 26 -20.21 41.36 23.51
N SER A 27 -18.86 41.32 23.42
CA SER A 27 -17.82 41.96 24.27
C SER A 27 -17.45 41.18 25.54
N SER A 28 -16.19 41.07 26.01
CA SER A 28 -14.98 41.88 25.85
C SER A 28 -13.75 41.11 26.36
N SER A 29 -12.57 41.37 25.80
CA SER A 29 -11.25 41.00 26.36
C SER A 29 -10.99 41.72 27.69
N PRO A 30 -10.13 41.18 28.57
CA PRO A 30 -8.85 41.85 28.79
C PRO A 30 -7.64 40.94 29.11
N THR A 31 -6.52 41.27 28.45
CA THR A 31 -5.17 41.57 29.00
C THR A 31 -4.46 40.64 30.00
N LEU A 32 -3.25 40.24 29.60
CA LEU A 32 -2.12 39.70 30.38
C LEU A 32 -1.79 40.48 31.66
N PRO A 33 -1.11 39.83 32.64
CA PRO A 33 0.30 40.16 32.85
C PRO A 33 1.21 38.95 33.19
N ALA A 34 2.50 39.10 32.89
CA ALA A 34 3.63 38.38 33.50
C ALA A 34 4.48 39.42 34.29
N PRO A 35 5.58 39.09 35.01
CA PRO A 35 6.04 37.82 35.60
C PRO A 35 6.40 37.97 37.11
N ASP A 36 6.66 36.86 37.83
CA ASP A 36 7.73 36.81 38.86
C ASP A 36 8.05 35.37 39.34
N GLN A 37 9.34 35.11 39.49
CA GLN A 37 10.07 33.88 39.89
C GLN A 37 10.16 33.76 41.45
N PRO A 38 10.93 32.84 42.07
CA PRO A 38 11.31 31.44 41.74
C PRO A 38 11.07 30.46 42.94
N HIS A 39 11.01 29.14 42.71
CA HIS A 39 11.52 28.20 43.72
C HIS A 39 12.23 26.99 43.09
N THR A 40 13.44 26.80 43.59
CA THR A 40 14.45 25.80 43.30
C THR A 40 14.10 24.40 43.82
N ARG A 41 14.35 23.36 43.03
CA ARG A 41 15.01 22.14 43.55
C ARG A 41 15.75 21.36 42.46
N THR A 42 17.07 21.44 42.54
CA THR A 42 18.08 20.63 41.85
C THR A 42 18.06 19.16 42.27
N ARG A 43 18.18 18.25 41.30
CA ARG A 43 19.07 17.08 41.37
C ARG A 43 19.71 16.87 40.01
N GLY A 44 21.04 17.04 39.96
CA GLY A 44 21.84 16.88 38.76
C GLY A 44 22.30 15.44 38.56
N ARG A 45 22.50 15.08 37.29
CA ARG A 45 23.41 14.02 36.88
C ARG A 45 24.20 14.52 35.68
N THR A 46 25.51 14.59 35.85
CA THR A 46 26.50 15.14 34.93
C THR A 46 26.87 14.10 33.87
N VAL A 47 26.79 14.45 32.59
CA VAL A 47 27.49 13.75 31.50
C VAL A 47 28.32 14.78 30.74
N THR A 48 29.64 14.60 30.81
CA THR A 48 30.67 15.43 30.16
C THR A 48 30.66 15.26 28.65
N ARG A 49 30.35 16.33 27.91
CA ARG A 49 30.56 16.45 26.46
C ARG A 49 31.91 17.12 26.21
N LYS A 50 32.83 16.42 25.54
CA LYS A 50 34.12 16.97 25.07
C LYS A 50 33.92 17.60 23.69
N THR A 51 34.05 18.93 23.62
CA THR A 51 34.26 19.70 22.39
C THR A 51 35.76 19.69 22.04
N VAL A 52 36.10 19.43 20.78
CA VAL A 52 37.44 19.70 20.23
C VAL A 52 37.29 20.66 19.06
N ALA A 53 38.02 21.76 19.17
CA ALA A 53 38.10 22.85 18.21
C ALA A 53 39.03 22.54 17.04
N ALA A 54 38.70 23.13 15.88
CA ALA A 54 39.53 23.22 14.70
C ALA A 54 40.77 24.11 14.90
N PRO A 55 41.78 24.01 14.00
CA PRO A 55 42.62 25.15 13.68
C PRO A 55 42.52 25.56 12.20
N ALA A 56 42.64 26.87 12.02
CA ALA A 56 42.71 27.58 10.75
C ALA A 56 44.09 27.45 10.08
N GLY A 57 44.12 27.60 8.75
CA GLY A 57 45.32 27.83 7.96
C GLY A 57 44.97 28.25 6.53
N ALA A 58 45.16 29.53 6.22
CA ALA A 58 44.93 30.14 4.91
C ALA A 58 46.23 30.23 4.10
N VAL A 59 46.21 29.93 2.78
CA VAL A 59 47.17 30.46 1.77
C VAL A 59 46.53 30.51 0.35
N VAL A 60 46.20 31.72 -0.10
CA VAL A 60 46.50 32.43 -1.37
C VAL A 60 46.82 31.66 -2.69
N VAL A 61 45.96 31.87 -3.70
CA VAL A 61 46.13 32.21 -5.16
C VAL A 61 47.05 31.36 -6.07
N SER A 62 46.52 30.81 -7.17
CA SER A 62 46.77 31.28 -8.56
C SER A 62 46.12 30.42 -9.66
N ASP A 63 45.72 31.13 -10.72
CA ASP A 63 45.14 30.75 -12.00
C ASP A 63 46.01 29.79 -12.87
N ALA A 64 45.37 29.17 -13.89
CA ALA A 64 45.91 28.70 -15.19
C ALA A 64 45.67 27.22 -15.59
N THR A 65 44.68 27.02 -16.48
CA THR A 65 44.67 26.34 -17.81
C THR A 65 45.49 25.07 -18.12
N HIS A 66 44.86 24.22 -18.97
CA HIS A 66 45.35 23.12 -19.85
C HIS A 66 45.38 21.68 -19.28
N GLY A 67 44.55 20.80 -19.84
CA GLY A 67 44.70 19.32 -19.75
C GLY A 67 45.78 18.80 -20.71
N PRO A 68 45.79 17.51 -21.13
CA PRO A 68 45.13 16.30 -20.61
C PRO A 68 46.17 15.20 -20.22
N LEU A 69 45.72 14.02 -19.76
CA LEU A 69 46.23 12.66 -20.12
C LEU A 69 45.98 11.60 -19.02
N LEU A 70 45.27 10.54 -19.44
CA LEU A 70 45.49 9.09 -19.20
C LEU A 70 45.93 8.59 -17.81
N ARG A 71 45.15 7.65 -17.26
CA ARG A 71 45.60 6.44 -16.52
C ARG A 71 44.45 5.43 -16.41
N THR A 72 44.39 4.46 -17.33
CA THR A 72 44.69 3.02 -17.11
C THR A 72 43.76 2.27 -16.14
N ALA A 73 42.78 1.58 -16.72
CA ALA A 73 42.06 0.47 -16.11
C ALA A 73 42.98 -0.75 -15.94
N LYS A 74 42.81 -1.50 -14.84
CA LYS A 74 43.51 -2.75 -14.56
C LYS A 74 42.48 -3.89 -14.61
N ARG A 75 42.60 -4.79 -15.59
CA ARG A 75 41.86 -6.05 -15.72
C ARG A 75 42.29 -7.05 -14.65
N CYS A 76 41.35 -7.88 -14.18
CA CYS A 76 41.61 -9.18 -13.57
C CYS A 76 40.98 -10.27 -14.46
N ASN A 77 41.82 -11.14 -15.05
CA ASN A 77 41.40 -12.36 -15.74
C ASN A 77 41.47 -13.55 -14.77
N GLY A 78 40.53 -14.50 -14.90
CA GLY A 78 40.64 -15.86 -14.37
C GLY A 78 39.76 -16.82 -15.18
N GLU A 79 40.38 -17.75 -15.90
CA GLU A 79 39.74 -18.80 -16.70
C GLU A 79 39.07 -19.87 -15.81
N ALA A 80 37.89 -20.37 -16.21
CA ALA A 80 37.22 -21.51 -15.60
C ALA A 80 37.12 -22.70 -16.59
N ALA A 81 37.34 -23.91 -16.06
CA ALA A 81 37.28 -25.19 -16.76
C ALA A 81 35.82 -25.67 -17.01
N PRO A 82 35.57 -26.60 -17.96
CA PRO A 82 34.21 -26.90 -18.42
C PRO A 82 33.44 -27.86 -17.49
N PRO A 83 32.08 -27.84 -17.47
CA PRO A 83 31.27 -28.70 -16.62
C PRO A 83 30.92 -30.05 -17.27
N GLU A 84 30.81 -31.11 -16.44
CA GLU A 84 30.21 -32.42 -16.80
C GLU A 84 28.67 -32.38 -16.74
N PRO A 85 27.96 -33.25 -17.49
CA PRO A 85 26.51 -33.17 -17.66
C PRO A 85 25.68 -33.79 -16.51
N MET A 86 24.60 -33.10 -16.11
CA MET A 86 23.58 -33.56 -15.16
C MET A 86 22.62 -34.61 -15.79
N ARG A 87 22.18 -35.56 -14.96
CA ARG A 87 21.18 -36.61 -15.28
C ARG A 87 19.72 -36.12 -15.09
N PRO A 88 18.73 -36.73 -15.79
CA PRO A 88 17.33 -36.32 -15.75
C PRO A 88 16.57 -36.82 -14.50
N PRO A 89 15.41 -36.20 -14.17
CA PRO A 89 14.74 -36.36 -12.89
C PRO A 89 13.74 -37.52 -12.85
N GLY A 90 13.68 -38.19 -11.70
CA GLY A 90 12.58 -39.09 -11.36
C GLY A 90 12.99 -40.16 -10.35
N GLU A 91 12.80 -39.89 -9.05
CA GLU A 91 12.40 -40.89 -8.06
C GLU A 91 12.07 -40.25 -6.71
N LYS A 92 10.99 -40.74 -6.09
CA LYS A 92 10.44 -40.30 -4.80
C LYS A 92 11.41 -40.67 -3.66
N PHE A 93 11.64 -39.75 -2.71
CA PHE A 93 12.39 -40.06 -1.50
C PHE A 93 11.46 -40.30 -0.30
N THR A 94 11.59 -41.47 0.31
CA THR A 94 11.08 -41.80 1.64
C THR A 94 12.16 -41.53 2.70
N ALA A 95 11.75 -41.05 3.86
CA ALA A 95 12.63 -40.72 4.98
C ALA A 95 13.19 -41.96 5.68
N ALA A 96 14.52 -42.01 5.87
CA ALA A 96 15.20 -42.54 7.07
C ALA A 96 16.74 -42.47 6.95
N ASN A 97 17.37 -41.78 7.92
CA ASN A 97 18.75 -41.89 8.42
C ASN A 97 19.96 -41.74 7.46
N ALA A 98 20.73 -40.65 7.61
CA ALA A 98 22.07 -40.65 8.24
C ALA A 98 22.94 -39.40 7.92
N ALA A 99 23.43 -38.76 9.00
CA ALA A 99 24.76 -38.15 9.19
C ALA A 99 25.17 -36.84 8.44
N PRO A 100 25.97 -35.97 9.10
CA PRO A 100 26.25 -34.60 8.66
C PRO A 100 27.37 -34.54 7.61
N TRP A 101 27.24 -33.64 6.62
CA TRP A 101 28.27 -33.33 5.63
C TRP A 101 28.46 -31.80 5.49
N PRO A 102 29.64 -31.36 5.03
CA PRO A 102 30.40 -30.27 5.62
C PRO A 102 30.23 -28.92 4.93
N ASP A 103 30.71 -27.90 5.64
CA ASP A 103 30.93 -26.52 5.18
C ASP A 103 31.50 -26.46 3.75
N ASN A 104 30.74 -25.80 2.86
CA ASN A 104 31.29 -25.26 1.62
C ASN A 104 30.65 -23.89 1.36
N PRO A 105 31.44 -22.83 1.13
CA PRO A 105 30.94 -21.46 1.01
C PRO A 105 30.25 -21.21 -0.34
N ALA A 106 29.21 -20.38 -0.30
CA ALA A 106 28.51 -19.85 -1.47
C ALA A 106 29.46 -19.07 -2.41
N PRO A 107 29.25 -19.10 -3.74
CA PRO A 107 30.01 -18.28 -4.68
C PRO A 107 29.61 -16.79 -4.57
N PRO A 108 30.55 -15.84 -4.76
CA PRO A 108 30.27 -14.42 -4.62
C PRO A 108 29.56 -13.85 -5.87
N TYR A 109 28.44 -13.15 -5.65
CA TYR A 109 27.87 -12.23 -6.64
C TYR A 109 28.72 -10.95 -6.75
N PRO A 110 28.93 -10.39 -7.96
CA PRO A 110 29.73 -9.19 -8.15
C PRO A 110 29.00 -7.94 -7.64
N GLN A 111 29.67 -7.18 -6.78
CA GLN A 111 29.25 -5.88 -6.26
C GLN A 111 29.14 -4.84 -7.38
N MET A 112 27.96 -4.26 -7.60
CA MET A 112 27.83 -2.98 -8.31
C MET A 112 28.19 -1.82 -7.38
N CYS A 113 29.00 -0.90 -7.89
CA CYS A 113 29.48 0.29 -7.18
C CYS A 113 28.36 1.32 -7.04
N ARG A 114 28.05 1.67 -5.79
CA ARG A 114 27.16 2.74 -5.33
C ARG A 114 27.73 4.11 -5.73
N LEU A 115 26.93 4.96 -6.39
CA LEU A 115 27.20 6.39 -6.53
C LEU A 115 26.35 7.15 -5.51
N ASP A 116 27.01 7.89 -4.62
CA ASP A 116 26.40 8.71 -3.58
C ASP A 116 25.58 9.86 -4.17
N TYR A 117 24.30 9.96 -3.78
CA TYR A 117 23.43 11.09 -4.13
C TYR A 117 23.10 11.90 -2.87
N GLU A 118 23.98 12.83 -2.49
CA GLU A 118 23.65 13.90 -1.56
C GLU A 118 23.71 15.25 -2.28
N ARG A 119 22.61 16.02 -2.11
CA ARG A 119 22.54 17.51 -2.07
C ARG A 119 22.20 18.26 -3.36
N ALA A 120 20.93 18.69 -3.48
CA ALA A 120 20.57 20.07 -3.87
C ALA A 120 19.06 20.40 -3.66
N VAL A 121 18.64 20.60 -2.40
CA VAL A 121 17.43 21.41 -2.10
C VAL A 121 17.83 22.89 -2.11
N ARG A 122 17.30 23.69 -3.05
CA ARG A 122 16.94 25.13 -2.87
C ARG A 122 16.36 25.77 -4.14
N THR A 123 15.09 26.16 -4.04
CA THR A 123 14.43 27.37 -4.58
C THR A 123 14.60 27.74 -6.06
N THR A 124 13.47 27.77 -6.79
CA THR A 124 12.78 29.03 -7.14
C THR A 124 11.37 28.75 -7.68
N GLY A 125 10.37 29.34 -7.02
CA GLY A 125 9.01 29.46 -7.54
C GLY A 125 8.87 30.62 -8.54
N GLY A 126 7.83 30.54 -9.36
CA GLY A 126 7.30 31.65 -10.16
C GLY A 126 7.15 31.33 -11.64
N ASN A 127 5.89 31.29 -12.11
CA ASN A 127 5.42 31.48 -13.51
C ASN A 127 4.68 30.32 -14.21
N ALA A 128 3.94 29.47 -13.50
CA ALA A 128 3.02 28.48 -14.13
C ALA A 128 1.56 28.96 -14.30
N GLU A 129 1.22 30.19 -13.87
CA GLU A 129 -0.18 30.63 -13.76
C GLU A 129 -0.69 31.52 -14.92
N MET A 130 0.18 31.90 -15.88
CA MET A 130 -0.19 32.86 -16.95
C MET A 130 -0.45 32.24 -18.33
N PHE A 131 -0.18 30.95 -18.54
CA PHE A 131 -0.36 30.28 -19.84
C PHE A 131 -1.66 29.46 -19.98
N ARG A 132 -2.39 29.20 -18.87
CA ARG A 132 -3.62 28.39 -18.87
C ARG A 132 -4.92 29.12 -19.27
N LYS A 133 -4.89 30.42 -19.60
CA LYS A 133 -6.12 31.21 -19.86
C LYS A 133 -6.36 31.66 -21.31
N ARG A 134 -5.72 31.07 -22.33
CA ARG A 134 -5.95 31.50 -23.74
C ARG A 134 -6.25 30.43 -24.79
N LEU A 135 -6.50 29.17 -24.44
CA LEU A 135 -6.81 28.12 -25.42
C LEU A 135 -8.22 27.50 -25.24
N HIS A 136 -9.26 28.32 -25.10
CA HIS A 136 -10.67 27.87 -25.05
C HIS A 136 -11.62 28.74 -25.89
N ARG A 137 -11.10 29.36 -26.96
CA ARG A 137 -11.91 30.04 -27.98
C ARG A 137 -11.25 29.89 -29.35
N LEU A 138 -11.53 28.77 -30.02
CA LEU A 138 -11.60 28.59 -31.48
C LEU A 138 -11.40 27.11 -31.80
N LEU A 139 -12.49 26.38 -32.04
CA LEU A 139 -12.57 25.22 -32.94
C LEU A 139 -14.04 24.82 -33.13
N VAL A 140 -14.76 25.65 -33.87
CA VAL A 140 -15.99 25.27 -34.57
C VAL A 140 -15.83 25.80 -36.00
N LEU A 141 -16.13 24.94 -36.99
CA LEU A 141 -16.08 25.12 -38.45
C LEU A 141 -14.82 24.60 -39.17
N SER A 142 -14.85 23.33 -39.54
CA SER A 142 -14.73 22.94 -40.96
C SER A 142 -14.98 21.44 -41.15
N LEU A 143 -16.09 21.07 -41.78
CA LEU A 143 -16.23 19.84 -42.58
C LEU A 143 -17.53 19.91 -43.40
N LEU A 144 -17.39 20.34 -44.66
CA LEU A 144 -18.37 20.12 -45.71
C LEU A 144 -17.59 19.65 -46.94
N SER A 145 -17.69 18.36 -47.24
CA SER A 145 -17.59 17.84 -48.61
C SER A 145 -18.31 16.49 -48.69
N SER A 146 -19.21 16.46 -49.65
CA SER A 146 -20.26 15.48 -49.95
C SER A 146 -19.76 14.11 -50.41
N VAL A 147 -20.33 13.05 -49.85
CA VAL A 147 -20.42 11.71 -50.46
C VAL A 147 -21.89 11.25 -50.43
N ALA A 148 -22.31 10.63 -51.53
CA ALA A 148 -23.69 10.32 -51.88
C ALA A 148 -24.38 9.33 -50.91
N VAL A 149 -25.65 9.60 -50.66
CA VAL A 149 -26.57 8.81 -49.83
C VAL A 149 -26.85 7.45 -50.49
N ALA A 150 -26.38 6.36 -49.88
CA ALA A 150 -27.06 5.08 -49.90
C ALA A 150 -27.77 4.95 -48.54
N ALA A 151 -29.10 4.83 -48.55
CA ALA A 151 -29.89 4.71 -47.34
C ALA A 151 -29.43 3.48 -46.52
N PRO A 152 -28.99 3.64 -45.26
CA PRO A 152 -28.76 2.49 -44.41
C PRO A 152 -30.12 1.89 -44.05
N THR A 153 -30.27 0.60 -44.30
CA THR A 153 -31.22 -0.25 -43.60
C THR A 153 -31.04 -0.02 -42.11
N GLN A 154 -32.09 0.52 -41.45
CA GLN A 154 -32.17 0.60 -40.00
C GLN A 154 -32.08 -0.83 -39.45
N VAL A 155 -30.88 -1.21 -39.01
CA VAL A 155 -30.76 -2.11 -37.87
C VAL A 155 -31.20 -1.26 -36.69
N ALA A 156 -32.29 -1.66 -36.04
CA ALA A 156 -32.70 -1.04 -34.78
C ALA A 156 -31.52 -1.16 -33.82
N ALA A 157 -30.90 -0.03 -33.48
CA ALA A 157 -30.04 0.07 -32.32
C ALA A 157 -30.91 -0.35 -31.13
N GLN A 158 -30.50 -1.38 -30.41
CA GLN A 158 -31.00 -1.53 -29.05
C GLN A 158 -30.47 -0.31 -28.28
N ASP A 159 -31.37 0.53 -27.78
CA ASP A 159 -31.06 1.54 -26.77
C ASP A 159 -30.55 0.79 -25.53
N GLY A 160 -29.25 0.51 -25.49
CA GLY A 160 -28.56 0.20 -24.25
C GLY A 160 -28.43 1.48 -23.46
N GLU A 161 -28.84 1.48 -22.20
CA GLU A 161 -28.54 2.58 -21.29
C GLU A 161 -27.03 2.83 -21.27
N ALA A 162 -26.60 4.10 -21.28
CA ALA A 162 -25.18 4.43 -21.22
C ALA A 162 -24.61 3.91 -19.90
N THR A 163 -23.53 3.13 -19.98
CA THR A 163 -22.83 2.57 -18.83
C THR A 163 -21.43 3.15 -18.69
N ILE A 164 -20.91 3.14 -17.46
CA ILE A 164 -19.52 3.45 -17.14
C ILE A 164 -18.91 2.20 -16.52
N LEU A 165 -17.79 1.74 -17.10
CA LEU A 165 -17.01 0.64 -16.56
C LEU A 165 -16.06 1.15 -15.47
N PHE A 166 -16.17 0.55 -14.31
CA PHE A 166 -15.24 0.65 -13.23
C PHE A 166 -14.42 -0.64 -13.12
N GLU A 167 -13.24 -0.51 -12.55
CA GLU A 167 -12.35 -1.61 -12.28
C GLU A 167 -11.72 -1.44 -10.91
N GLY A 168 -11.40 -2.55 -10.27
CA GLY A 168 -10.93 -2.49 -8.91
C GLY A 168 -10.70 -3.84 -8.26
N GLY A 169 -9.84 -3.87 -7.24
CA GLY A 169 -9.48 -5.06 -6.49
C GLY A 169 -8.79 -4.69 -5.17
N GLY A 170 -8.38 -5.69 -4.41
CA GLY A 170 -7.69 -5.51 -3.15
C GLY A 170 -8.61 -5.21 -1.97
N TRP A 171 -8.16 -5.59 -0.79
CA TRP A 171 -8.78 -5.31 0.49
C TRP A 171 -7.71 -4.86 1.50
N GLY A 172 -7.88 -3.66 2.04
CA GLY A 172 -6.88 -2.99 2.87
C GLY A 172 -6.01 -2.01 2.07
N HIS A 173 -4.89 -1.59 2.63
CA HIS A 173 -4.10 -0.49 2.06
C HIS A 173 -3.24 -0.86 0.84
N GLY A 174 -2.93 -2.14 0.62
CA GLY A 174 -2.10 -2.59 -0.51
C GLY A 174 -0.60 -2.31 -0.40
N VAL A 175 -0.16 -1.50 0.58
CA VAL A 175 1.26 -1.32 0.93
C VAL A 175 1.84 -2.60 1.57
N GLY A 176 3.03 -3.00 1.14
CA GLY A 176 3.77 -4.13 1.71
C GLY A 176 3.14 -5.50 1.40
N MET A 177 3.18 -6.42 2.36
CA MET A 177 2.78 -7.81 2.13
C MET A 177 1.28 -7.97 1.88
N SER A 178 0.90 -8.60 0.76
CA SER A 178 -0.46 -9.13 0.56
C SER A 178 -0.58 -10.49 1.21
N GLN A 179 -1.59 -10.69 2.06
CA GLN A 179 -1.85 -11.98 2.70
C GLN A 179 -2.27 -13.04 1.67
N TYR A 180 -3.15 -12.68 0.73
CA TYR A 180 -3.52 -13.59 -0.37
C TYR A 180 -2.36 -13.85 -1.34
N GLY A 181 -1.55 -12.84 -1.65
CA GLY A 181 -0.38 -13.03 -2.48
C GLY A 181 0.71 -13.87 -1.79
N ALA A 182 0.89 -13.73 -0.49
CA ALA A 182 1.75 -14.60 0.32
C ALA A 182 1.25 -16.05 0.31
N LEU A 183 -0.07 -16.27 0.39
CA LEU A 183 -0.67 -17.59 0.26
C LEU A 183 -0.34 -18.22 -1.11
N GLY A 184 -0.61 -17.51 -2.21
CA GLY A 184 -0.34 -18.03 -3.57
C GLY A 184 1.14 -18.34 -3.81
N ARG A 185 2.05 -17.53 -3.26
CA ARG A 185 3.51 -17.80 -3.29
C ARG A 185 3.87 -19.04 -2.49
N ALA A 186 3.32 -19.18 -1.29
CA ALA A 186 3.58 -20.30 -0.41
C ALA A 186 3.10 -21.63 -1.03
N GLU A 187 1.93 -21.63 -1.66
CA GLU A 187 1.41 -22.79 -2.40
C GLU A 187 2.22 -23.13 -3.65
N SER A 188 2.92 -22.14 -4.21
CA SER A 188 3.90 -22.34 -5.29
C SER A 188 5.26 -22.85 -4.79
N GLY A 189 5.38 -23.15 -3.50
CA GLY A 189 6.59 -23.70 -2.87
C GLY A 189 7.63 -22.67 -2.47
N ILE A 190 7.28 -21.37 -2.44
CA ILE A 190 8.16 -20.29 -1.99
C ILE A 190 8.14 -20.23 -0.46
N VAL A 191 9.30 -20.15 0.17
CA VAL A 191 9.44 -20.09 1.64
C VAL A 191 9.23 -18.67 2.18
N ALA A 192 8.92 -18.55 3.48
CA ALA A 192 8.57 -17.29 4.11
C ALA A 192 9.59 -16.15 3.90
N GLU A 193 10.88 -16.43 3.97
CA GLU A 193 11.94 -15.45 3.76
C GLU A 193 11.92 -14.86 2.35
N ASP A 194 11.72 -15.70 1.34
CA ASP A 194 11.64 -15.28 -0.06
C ASP A 194 10.32 -14.54 -0.37
N ILE A 195 9.23 -14.92 0.31
CA ILE A 195 7.96 -14.17 0.27
C ILE A 195 8.18 -12.75 0.80
N LEU A 196 8.81 -12.62 1.96
CA LEU A 196 9.10 -11.32 2.58
C LEU A 196 10.09 -10.51 1.76
N GLY A 197 11.13 -11.13 1.20
CA GLY A 197 12.08 -10.48 0.29
C GLY A 197 11.42 -9.96 -0.99
N PHE A 198 10.35 -10.61 -1.46
CA PHE A 198 9.51 -10.05 -2.51
C PHE A 198 8.76 -8.81 -2.03
N TYR A 199 8.08 -8.83 -0.88
CA TYR A 199 7.25 -7.68 -0.47
C TYR A 199 8.02 -6.49 0.11
N TYR A 200 9.20 -6.74 0.69
CA TYR A 200 10.07 -5.75 1.31
C TYR A 200 11.42 -5.80 0.62
N GLU A 201 11.52 -5.15 -0.54
CA GLU A 201 12.71 -5.23 -1.39
C GLU A 201 13.93 -4.54 -0.75
N GLY A 202 15.11 -5.10 -0.93
CA GLY A 202 16.34 -4.59 -0.34
C GLY A 202 16.50 -4.86 1.16
N THR A 203 15.66 -5.73 1.72
CA THR A 203 15.66 -6.09 3.15
C THR A 203 16.14 -7.51 3.38
N THR A 204 16.37 -7.87 4.64
CA THR A 204 16.83 -9.20 5.07
C THR A 204 15.99 -9.70 6.23
N VAL A 205 15.81 -11.02 6.32
CA VAL A 205 15.21 -11.66 7.50
C VAL A 205 16.33 -12.15 8.41
N GLU A 206 16.39 -11.65 9.64
CA GLU A 206 17.48 -11.91 10.57
C GLU A 206 16.98 -12.11 12.00
N ASP A 207 17.76 -12.85 12.81
CA ASP A 207 17.54 -12.95 14.26
C ASP A 207 17.97 -11.63 14.93
N ARG A 208 17.05 -11.01 15.67
CA ARG A 208 17.29 -9.76 16.42
C ARG A 208 16.90 -9.88 17.88
N SER A 209 17.18 -11.04 18.48
CA SER A 209 16.92 -11.34 19.90
C SER A 209 17.43 -10.24 20.85
N ASP A 210 18.63 -9.69 20.63
CA ASP A 210 19.18 -8.61 21.46
C ASP A 210 18.33 -7.32 21.38
N THR A 211 17.95 -6.89 20.17
CA THR A 211 17.11 -5.70 19.97
C THR A 211 15.70 -5.92 20.52
N ILE A 212 15.13 -7.10 20.31
CA ILE A 212 13.82 -7.46 20.87
C ILE A 212 13.87 -7.41 22.40
N ALA A 213 14.90 -7.99 23.02
CA ALA A 213 15.07 -7.94 24.47
C ALA A 213 15.28 -6.51 25.00
N GLU A 214 15.92 -5.62 24.24
CA GLU A 214 16.13 -4.22 24.61
C GLU A 214 14.81 -3.43 24.65
N PHE A 215 13.97 -3.54 23.61
CA PHE A 215 12.78 -2.69 23.44
C PHE A 215 11.48 -3.33 23.92
N VAL A 216 11.36 -4.66 23.82
CA VAL A 216 10.17 -5.40 24.25
C VAL A 216 10.35 -5.98 25.65
N GLY A 217 11.58 -6.24 26.08
CA GLY A 217 11.88 -6.68 27.44
C GLY A 217 11.09 -7.95 27.84
N GLU A 218 10.35 -7.85 28.95
CA GLU A 218 9.54 -8.96 29.48
C GLU A 218 8.22 -9.20 28.71
N GLY A 219 7.83 -8.29 27.81
CA GLY A 219 6.66 -8.49 26.96
C GLY A 219 6.21 -7.25 26.18
N ILE A 220 5.58 -7.50 25.03
CA ILE A 220 4.94 -6.45 24.22
C ILE A 220 3.71 -5.93 24.96
N ARG A 221 3.52 -4.61 24.95
CA ARG A 221 2.45 -3.92 25.69
C ARG A 221 1.29 -3.62 24.74
N VAL A 222 0.21 -4.40 24.83
CA VAL A 222 -0.96 -4.32 23.95
C VAL A 222 -2.09 -3.55 24.63
N ASN A 223 -2.52 -2.44 24.04
CA ASN A 223 -3.70 -1.73 24.50
C ASN A 223 -4.98 -2.46 24.06
N LEU A 224 -5.79 -2.90 25.03
CA LEU A 224 -7.00 -3.67 24.79
C LEU A 224 -8.27 -2.82 24.60
N GLY A 225 -8.25 -1.50 24.84
CA GLY A 225 -9.46 -0.66 24.82
C GLY A 225 -9.25 0.82 24.45
N GLN A 226 -10.22 1.40 23.71
CA GLN A 226 -10.17 2.77 23.19
C GLN A 226 -11.14 3.76 23.89
N GLY A 227 -11.70 3.39 25.05
CA GLY A 227 -12.66 4.20 25.81
C GLY A 227 -12.47 4.09 27.31
N ARG A 228 -13.20 4.91 28.09
CA ARG A 228 -13.24 4.82 29.57
C ARG A 228 -14.12 3.64 29.99
N PRO A 229 -13.60 2.55 30.55
CA PRO A 229 -14.42 1.58 31.24
C PRO A 229 -14.78 2.13 32.63
N ASP A 230 -16.09 2.24 32.93
CA ASP A 230 -16.56 2.68 34.26
C ASP A 230 -16.24 1.61 35.33
N ASP A 231 -16.33 0.33 34.97
CA ASP A 231 -15.90 -0.83 35.76
C ASP A 231 -15.22 -1.85 34.84
N ILE A 232 -13.99 -2.26 35.15
CA ILE A 232 -13.27 -3.31 34.41
C ILE A 232 -13.42 -4.62 35.15
N ARG A 233 -14.15 -5.55 34.55
CA ARG A 233 -14.36 -6.90 35.06
C ARG A 233 -13.29 -7.85 34.51
N ILE A 234 -12.67 -8.65 35.38
CA ILE A 234 -11.75 -9.74 35.01
C ILE A 234 -12.30 -11.03 35.60
N THR A 235 -12.56 -12.03 34.75
CA THR A 235 -13.21 -13.28 35.16
C THR A 235 -12.39 -14.49 34.70
N ILE A 236 -12.16 -15.47 35.58
CA ILE A 236 -11.66 -16.79 35.19
C ILE A 236 -12.73 -17.48 34.35
N ASP A 237 -12.40 -17.76 33.08
CA ASP A 237 -13.26 -18.47 32.15
C ASP A 237 -12.96 -19.97 32.16
N GLU A 238 -13.62 -20.69 33.08
CA GLU A 238 -13.53 -22.15 33.19
C GLU A 238 -14.16 -22.89 31.98
N THR A 239 -14.82 -22.19 31.05
CA THR A 239 -15.30 -22.80 29.80
C THR A 239 -14.17 -22.98 28.78
N ARG A 240 -13.06 -22.24 28.96
CA ARG A 240 -11.89 -22.25 28.08
C ARG A 240 -10.63 -22.75 28.77
N GLY A 241 -10.42 -22.40 30.04
CA GLY A 241 -9.22 -22.71 30.80
C GLY A 241 -9.47 -23.58 32.03
N ALA A 242 -8.38 -23.98 32.69
CA ALA A 242 -8.45 -24.64 33.98
C ALA A 242 -8.96 -23.67 35.07
N PRO A 243 -9.67 -24.16 36.10
CA PRO A 243 -9.95 -23.38 37.29
C PRO A 243 -8.66 -22.83 37.90
N GLY A 244 -8.71 -21.60 38.40
CA GLY A 244 -7.54 -20.92 38.95
C GLY A 244 -7.90 -19.70 39.77
N THR A 245 -6.89 -18.91 40.13
CA THR A 245 -7.06 -17.69 40.90
C THR A 245 -6.54 -16.48 40.14
N LEU A 246 -7.20 -15.34 40.34
CA LEU A 246 -6.72 -14.02 39.93
C LEU A 246 -5.91 -13.43 41.08
N THR A 247 -4.74 -12.89 40.79
CA THR A 247 -3.89 -12.17 41.75
C THR A 247 -3.81 -10.71 41.32
N VAL A 248 -4.23 -9.81 42.20
CA VAL A 248 -4.07 -8.36 42.02
C VAL A 248 -2.89 -7.90 42.86
N ASP A 249 -1.87 -7.39 42.18
CA ASP A 249 -0.73 -6.72 42.77
C ASP A 249 -0.85 -5.21 42.60
N ILE A 250 -0.52 -4.48 43.67
CA ILE A 250 -0.49 -3.02 43.68
C ILE A 250 0.81 -2.64 44.37
N ASP A 251 1.81 -2.33 43.53
CA ASP A 251 3.25 -2.52 43.77
C ASP A 251 3.83 -1.76 44.98
N GLN A 252 3.16 -0.76 45.57
CA GLN A 252 3.75 0.04 46.67
C GLN A 252 2.88 0.30 47.90
N LYS A 253 1.92 -0.57 48.24
CA LYS A 253 1.50 -0.60 49.65
C LYS A 253 2.62 -1.22 50.48
N ASN A 254 2.92 -0.67 51.66
CA ASN A 254 3.82 -1.31 52.62
C ASN A 254 2.99 -1.81 53.82
N PRO A 255 2.78 -3.13 53.97
CA PRO A 255 3.27 -4.21 53.12
C PRO A 255 2.50 -4.33 51.78
N PRO A 256 3.11 -4.93 50.74
CA PRO A 256 2.44 -5.21 49.47
C PRO A 256 1.14 -5.94 49.76
N THR A 257 0.05 -5.50 49.13
CA THR A 257 -1.27 -6.13 49.35
C THR A 257 -1.59 -6.98 48.13
N GLU A 258 -0.99 -8.16 48.10
CA GLU A 258 -1.40 -9.19 47.15
C GLU A 258 -2.77 -9.71 47.57
N THR A 259 -3.75 -9.62 46.68
CA THR A 259 -5.10 -10.14 46.91
C THR A 259 -5.45 -11.17 45.87
N THR A 260 -5.97 -12.30 46.31
CA THR A 260 -6.35 -13.41 45.44
C THR A 260 -7.85 -13.56 45.39
N ALA A 261 -8.43 -13.60 44.18
CA ALA A 261 -9.83 -13.92 43.94
C ALA A 261 -9.95 -15.33 43.34
N SER A 262 -10.99 -16.07 43.70
CA SER A 262 -11.24 -17.40 43.15
C SER A 262 -11.94 -17.40 41.79
N SER A 263 -12.46 -16.26 41.32
CA SER A 263 -13.29 -16.22 40.11
C SER A 263 -13.29 -14.86 39.40
N THR A 264 -13.77 -13.80 40.05
CA THR A 264 -13.91 -12.46 39.43
C THR A 264 -13.27 -11.37 40.27
N VAL A 265 -12.65 -10.41 39.59
CA VAL A 265 -12.19 -9.12 40.13
C VAL A 265 -12.86 -8.01 39.35
N TYR A 266 -13.32 -6.98 40.05
CA TYR A 266 -13.74 -5.71 39.45
C TYR A 266 -12.76 -4.61 39.86
N LEU A 267 -12.29 -3.85 38.88
CA LEU A 267 -11.42 -2.70 39.07
C LEU A 267 -12.08 -1.47 38.47
N ARG A 268 -12.22 -0.42 39.27
CA ARG A 268 -12.81 0.85 38.83
C ARG A 268 -12.00 2.04 39.28
N GLN A 269 -12.04 3.11 38.48
CA GLN A 269 -11.42 4.38 38.83
C GLN A 269 -12.42 5.20 39.68
N GLY A 270 -12.09 5.47 40.94
CA GLY A 270 -12.96 6.17 41.88
C GLY A 270 -12.34 7.44 42.45
N MET A 271 -13.18 8.44 42.72
CA MET A 271 -12.80 9.66 43.42
C MET A 271 -13.03 9.46 44.93
N GLN A 272 -12.00 9.67 45.75
CA GLN A 272 -12.20 9.75 47.20
C GLN A 272 -12.43 11.21 47.59
N VAL A 273 -13.67 11.55 47.99
CA VAL A 273 -13.98 12.82 48.65
C VAL A 273 -13.28 12.80 50.02
N GLY A 274 -12.26 13.64 50.20
CA GLY A 274 -11.48 13.66 51.44
C GLY A 274 -12.33 14.09 52.64
N ASP A 275 -12.24 13.35 53.75
CA ASP A 275 -12.70 13.79 55.08
C ASP A 275 -11.64 14.70 55.74
N SER A 276 -10.96 15.51 54.93
CA SER A 276 -9.84 16.37 55.32
C SER A 276 -10.38 17.70 55.81
N ALA A 277 -10.30 17.95 57.12
CA ALA A 277 -10.69 19.23 57.74
C ALA A 277 -9.89 20.46 57.25
N ASP A 278 -8.92 20.29 56.34
CA ASP A 278 -8.08 21.35 55.79
C ASP A 278 -8.36 21.71 54.31
N GLY A 279 -9.30 21.02 53.66
CA GLY A 279 -9.68 21.32 52.27
C GLY A 279 -8.59 21.02 51.23
N SER A 280 -7.63 20.14 51.52
CA SER A 280 -6.65 19.68 50.52
C SER A 280 -7.20 18.54 49.63
N LEU A 281 -7.31 18.89 48.35
CA LEU A 281 -7.57 18.20 47.07
C LEU A 281 -7.99 16.71 47.03
N ASP A 282 -9.03 16.45 46.23
CA ASP A 282 -9.47 15.14 45.75
C ASP A 282 -8.33 14.42 45.01
N THR A 283 -7.90 13.26 45.51
CA THR A 283 -6.91 12.40 44.85
C THR A 283 -7.60 11.15 44.29
N TRP A 284 -7.38 10.84 43.02
CA TRP A 284 -7.90 9.67 42.30
C TRP A 284 -7.33 8.36 42.81
N LYS A 285 -8.17 7.32 42.94
CA LYS A 285 -7.74 6.02 43.46
C LYS A 285 -8.45 4.86 42.77
N TRP A 286 -7.74 3.74 42.63
CA TRP A 286 -8.34 2.48 42.19
C TRP A 286 -9.18 1.85 43.32
N VAL A 287 -10.36 1.35 42.95
CA VAL A 287 -11.24 0.58 43.85
C VAL A 287 -11.34 -0.84 43.32
N GLN A 288 -11.11 -1.80 44.22
CA GLN A 288 -11.18 -3.23 43.95
C GLN A 288 -12.40 -3.85 44.63
N GLU A 289 -13.15 -4.66 43.88
CA GLU A 289 -14.21 -5.50 44.41
C GLU A 289 -13.94 -6.97 44.04
N LEU A 290 -14.06 -7.85 45.04
CA LEU A 290 -13.93 -9.31 44.91
C LEU A 290 -15.33 -9.95 44.99
N ASP A 291 -15.53 -11.08 44.30
CA ASP A 291 -16.81 -11.78 44.27
C ASP A 291 -17.45 -11.96 45.68
N GLY A 292 -18.64 -11.36 45.87
CA GLY A 292 -19.43 -11.47 47.09
C GLY A 292 -18.92 -10.66 48.29
N GLY A 293 -17.93 -9.78 48.10
CA GLY A 293 -17.40 -8.87 49.11
C GLY A 293 -18.19 -7.57 49.21
N SER A 294 -18.17 -6.92 50.38
CA SER A 294 -18.58 -5.51 50.49
C SER A 294 -17.48 -4.61 49.93
N ASP A 295 -17.87 -3.62 49.13
CA ASP A 295 -17.08 -2.47 48.68
C ASP A 295 -16.06 -2.06 49.77
N SER A 296 -14.82 -2.48 49.60
CA SER A 296 -13.79 -2.23 50.59
C SER A 296 -12.65 -1.52 49.89
N CYS A 297 -12.39 -0.29 50.32
CA CYS A 297 -11.27 0.52 49.86
C CYS A 297 -9.95 -0.07 50.38
N TYR A 298 -9.62 -1.29 49.96
CA TYR A 298 -8.32 -1.92 50.21
C TYR A 298 -7.33 -1.37 49.19
N GLY A 299 -6.70 -0.24 49.53
CA GLY A 299 -5.68 0.32 48.64
C GLY A 299 -6.24 1.40 47.74
N CYS A 300 -6.71 2.45 48.36
CA CYS A 300 -6.53 3.80 47.88
C CYS A 300 -5.07 4.04 47.40
N VAL A 301 -4.69 3.66 46.17
CA VAL A 301 -3.30 3.74 45.68
C VAL A 301 -3.19 4.74 44.52
N ASP A 302 -2.12 5.54 44.53
CA ASP A 302 -1.73 6.47 43.46
C ASP A 302 -1.10 5.74 42.25
N ASP A 303 -0.77 4.44 42.39
CA ASP A 303 -0.04 3.60 41.43
C ASP A 303 -0.96 2.59 40.73
N THR A 304 -0.55 2.11 39.55
CA THR A 304 -1.32 1.29 38.61
C THR A 304 -1.42 -0.20 39.02
N PRO A 305 -2.63 -0.78 39.17
CA PRO A 305 -2.82 -2.20 39.45
C PRO A 305 -2.25 -3.10 38.35
N VAL A 306 -1.72 -4.26 38.77
CA VAL A 306 -1.33 -5.36 37.88
C VAL A 306 -2.11 -6.60 38.26
N VAL A 307 -2.78 -7.21 37.28
CA VAL A 307 -3.54 -8.45 37.48
C VAL A 307 -2.86 -9.60 36.75
N THR A 308 -2.55 -10.67 37.48
CA THR A 308 -2.04 -11.95 36.95
C THR A 308 -3.00 -13.08 37.31
N TRP A 309 -2.82 -14.25 36.70
CA TRP A 309 -3.66 -15.42 36.96
C TRP A 309 -2.85 -16.72 36.98
N SER A 310 -3.47 -17.78 37.49
CA SER A 310 -2.86 -19.11 37.53
C SER A 310 -2.53 -19.63 36.13
N GLU A 311 -1.37 -20.28 36.00
CA GLU A 311 -0.97 -20.97 34.78
C GLU A 311 -2.05 -21.98 34.33
N GLY A 312 -2.38 -21.98 33.04
CA GLY A 312 -3.42 -22.82 32.46
C GLY A 312 -4.85 -22.29 32.60
N SER A 313 -5.06 -21.19 33.33
CA SER A 313 -6.34 -20.48 33.32
C SER A 313 -6.46 -19.55 32.12
N VAL A 314 -7.70 -19.30 31.70
CA VAL A 314 -8.06 -18.29 30.69
C VAL A 314 -8.86 -17.23 31.42
N VAL A 315 -8.58 -15.96 31.16
CA VAL A 315 -9.33 -14.83 31.71
C VAL A 315 -10.12 -14.13 30.60
N GLY A 316 -11.36 -13.77 30.89
CA GLY A 316 -12.17 -12.87 30.09
C GLY A 316 -12.18 -11.46 30.69
N ILE A 317 -12.09 -10.44 29.83
CA ILE A 317 -11.95 -9.04 30.25
C ILE A 317 -13.14 -8.21 29.74
N GLY A 318 -13.72 -7.43 30.64
CA GLY A 318 -14.89 -6.59 30.40
C GLY A 318 -16.21 -7.34 30.58
N GLU A 319 -17.29 -6.72 30.11
CA GLU A 319 -18.63 -7.29 30.22
C GLU A 319 -18.82 -8.48 29.27
N ILE A 320 -19.73 -9.37 29.64
CA ILE A 320 -20.19 -10.44 28.74
C ILE A 320 -21.20 -9.84 27.78
N ILE A 321 -20.76 -9.56 26.56
CA ILE A 321 -21.59 -8.93 25.51
C ILE A 321 -22.37 -9.95 24.68
N GLY A 322 -22.13 -11.24 24.90
CA GLY A 322 -22.84 -12.30 24.18
C GLY A 322 -22.37 -13.69 24.55
N SER A 323 -22.82 -14.65 23.74
CA SER A 323 -22.38 -16.04 23.80
C SER A 323 -22.20 -16.59 22.40
N SER A 324 -21.12 -17.33 22.19
CA SER A 324 -20.80 -18.03 20.94
C SER A 324 -20.38 -19.46 21.25
N ASP A 325 -20.97 -20.45 20.58
CA ASP A 325 -20.72 -21.89 20.80
C ASP A 325 -20.78 -22.33 22.27
N GLY A 326 -21.69 -21.73 23.04
CA GLY A 326 -21.86 -22.01 24.48
C GLY A 326 -20.80 -21.39 25.38
N LYS A 327 -19.87 -20.59 24.83
CA LYS A 327 -18.86 -19.83 25.56
C LYS A 327 -19.28 -18.36 25.70
N PRO A 328 -18.89 -17.65 26.76
CA PRO A 328 -19.09 -16.21 26.87
C PRO A 328 -18.21 -15.44 25.85
N VAL A 329 -18.75 -14.33 25.33
CA VAL A 329 -18.00 -13.34 24.55
C VAL A 329 -17.76 -12.13 25.44
N PHE A 330 -16.50 -11.83 25.68
CA PHE A 330 -16.05 -10.72 26.54
C PHE A 330 -15.70 -9.51 25.68
N GLU A 331 -16.04 -8.32 26.17
CA GLU A 331 -15.81 -7.03 25.48
C GLU A 331 -14.36 -6.84 25.02
N TYR A 332 -13.38 -7.17 25.85
CA TYR A 332 -11.95 -7.01 25.57
C TYR A 332 -11.24 -8.36 25.31
N GLY A 333 -12.02 -9.38 24.95
CA GLY A 333 -11.51 -10.69 24.55
C GLY A 333 -11.09 -11.59 25.73
N THR A 334 -10.42 -12.70 25.37
CA THR A 334 -9.94 -13.73 26.30
C THR A 334 -8.43 -13.92 26.19
N HIS A 335 -7.75 -14.17 27.30
CA HIS A 335 -6.29 -14.26 27.36
C HIS A 335 -5.85 -15.36 28.32
N ASP A 336 -4.84 -16.14 27.94
CA ASP A 336 -4.29 -17.26 28.72
C ASP A 336 -2.87 -16.99 29.25
N VAL A 337 -2.19 -16.01 28.67
CA VAL A 337 -0.82 -15.61 29.03
C VAL A 337 -0.73 -14.09 29.19
N GLY A 338 0.13 -13.66 30.11
CA GLY A 338 0.49 -12.25 30.31
C GLY A 338 0.05 -11.68 31.65
N ALA A 339 0.13 -10.36 31.76
CA ALA A 339 -0.30 -9.58 32.91
C ALA A 339 -1.10 -8.35 32.44
N LEU A 340 -2.13 -7.96 33.18
CA LEU A 340 -2.96 -6.79 32.87
C LEU A 340 -2.52 -5.61 33.71
N HIS A 341 -2.02 -4.57 33.05
CA HIS A 341 -1.63 -3.30 33.63
C HIS A 341 -2.74 -2.28 33.42
N PHE A 342 -3.18 -1.66 34.50
CA PHE A 342 -4.29 -0.71 34.49
C PHE A 342 -3.75 0.71 34.49
N VAL A 343 -3.79 1.39 33.35
CA VAL A 343 -3.16 2.70 33.16
C VAL A 343 -4.20 3.81 33.34
N SER A 344 -3.90 4.77 34.23
CA SER A 344 -4.70 5.99 34.40
C SER A 344 -4.22 7.07 33.44
N ARG A 345 -5.15 7.87 32.91
CA ARG A 345 -4.90 8.96 31.97
C ARG A 345 -5.53 10.24 32.46
N ASP A 346 -4.72 11.28 32.63
CA ASP A 346 -5.16 12.65 32.89
C ASP A 346 -4.96 13.45 31.59
N VAL A 347 -6.02 13.65 30.82
CA VAL A 347 -5.98 14.49 29.59
C VAL A 347 -7.13 15.49 29.62
N ASP A 348 -6.79 16.78 29.59
CA ASP A 348 -7.70 17.90 29.33
C ASP A 348 -9.02 17.86 30.13
N ASP A 349 -8.98 17.64 31.45
CA ASP A 349 -10.15 17.52 32.35
C ASP A 349 -11.08 16.33 32.03
N ILE A 350 -10.58 15.33 31.29
CA ILE A 350 -11.25 14.05 31.04
C ILE A 350 -10.37 12.90 31.60
N ASP A 351 -10.47 12.66 32.91
CA ASP A 351 -9.89 11.51 33.66
C ASP A 351 -10.27 10.12 33.10
N GLY A 352 -9.41 9.40 32.38
CA GLY A 352 -9.72 8.06 31.85
C GLY A 352 -8.83 6.94 32.36
N ALA A 353 -9.20 5.69 32.09
CA ALA A 353 -8.35 4.53 32.30
C ALA A 353 -8.42 3.58 31.11
N PHE A 354 -7.37 2.80 30.88
CA PHE A 354 -7.37 1.72 29.88
C PHE A 354 -6.53 0.53 30.37
N VAL A 355 -6.71 -0.61 29.70
CA VAL A 355 -6.06 -1.88 30.05
C VAL A 355 -4.95 -2.17 29.05
N VAL A 356 -3.76 -2.44 29.56
CA VAL A 356 -2.59 -2.87 28.79
C VAL A 356 -2.28 -4.32 29.14
N LEU A 357 -2.34 -5.21 28.17
CA LEU A 357 -1.86 -6.58 28.31
C LEU A 357 -0.37 -6.63 27.99
N VAL A 358 0.44 -7.12 28.92
CA VAL A 358 1.88 -7.34 28.74
C VAL A 358 2.13 -8.83 28.63
N LEU A 359 2.70 -9.29 27.52
CA LEU A 359 2.93 -10.70 27.24
C LEU A 359 4.16 -10.93 26.34
N PRO A 360 4.80 -12.10 26.39
CA PRO A 360 5.91 -12.41 25.49
C PRO A 360 5.54 -12.23 24.02
N ILE A 361 6.48 -11.74 23.20
CA ILE A 361 6.18 -11.37 21.81
C ILE A 361 5.68 -12.55 20.96
N ASP A 362 6.17 -13.77 21.21
CA ASP A 362 5.70 -14.94 20.45
C ASP A 362 4.29 -15.35 20.88
N ASP A 363 3.94 -15.25 22.17
CA ASP A 363 2.57 -15.46 22.66
C ASP A 363 1.58 -14.42 22.11
N TYR A 364 2.04 -13.18 21.91
CA TYR A 364 1.27 -12.15 21.19
C TYR A 364 0.95 -12.59 19.75
N LEU A 365 1.95 -13.14 19.05
CA LEU A 365 1.75 -13.62 17.68
C LEU A 365 0.84 -14.86 17.60
N HIS A 366 0.74 -15.66 18.67
CA HIS A 366 -0.24 -16.75 18.72
C HIS A 366 -1.69 -16.24 18.65
N GLY A 367 -1.95 -15.05 19.23
CA GLY A 367 -3.26 -14.39 19.25
C GLY A 367 -3.50 -13.42 18.09
N LEU A 368 -2.58 -13.34 17.13
CA LEU A 368 -2.66 -12.43 15.98
C LEU A 368 -3.63 -12.99 14.91
N ALA A 369 -4.81 -12.40 14.81
CA ALA A 369 -5.95 -12.92 14.03
C ALA A 369 -6.00 -12.39 12.58
N GLU A 370 -4.84 -12.26 11.95
CA GLU A 370 -4.67 -11.58 10.66
C GLU A 370 -4.97 -12.48 9.45
N MET A 371 -4.46 -13.72 9.44
CA MET A 371 -4.69 -14.71 8.38
C MET A 371 -5.44 -15.92 8.91
N PRO A 372 -6.32 -16.57 8.12
CA PRO A 372 -6.98 -17.80 8.53
C PRO A 372 -5.97 -18.87 8.95
N SER A 373 -6.22 -19.50 10.10
CA SER A 373 -5.30 -20.47 10.72
C SER A 373 -5.05 -21.74 9.91
N SER A 374 -5.89 -22.02 8.91
CA SER A 374 -5.77 -23.17 8.01
C SER A 374 -4.94 -22.90 6.76
N TRP A 375 -4.45 -21.68 6.56
CA TRP A 375 -3.64 -21.32 5.41
C TRP A 375 -2.24 -21.94 5.46
N HIS A 376 -1.56 -21.92 4.31
CA HIS A 376 -0.28 -22.59 4.13
C HIS A 376 0.75 -22.20 5.23
N PRO A 377 1.49 -23.16 5.82
CA PRO A 377 2.42 -22.90 6.92
C PRO A 377 3.45 -21.80 6.62
N GLU A 378 4.01 -21.77 5.41
CA GLU A 378 4.96 -20.71 5.01
C GLU A 378 4.30 -19.32 4.92
N ALA A 379 3.02 -19.23 4.57
CA ALA A 379 2.29 -17.96 4.56
C ALA A 379 2.03 -17.47 5.99
N LEU A 380 1.66 -18.38 6.91
CA LEU A 380 1.54 -18.07 8.34
C LEU A 380 2.89 -17.68 8.96
N ARG A 381 3.98 -18.34 8.55
CA ARG A 381 5.34 -18.02 9.00
C ARG A 381 5.79 -16.65 8.50
N ALA A 382 5.52 -16.29 7.24
CA ALA A 382 5.76 -14.95 6.73
C ALA A 382 4.99 -13.89 7.53
N GLN A 383 3.72 -14.15 7.85
CA GLN A 383 2.88 -13.28 8.68
C GLN A 383 3.37 -13.16 10.13
N ALA A 384 3.92 -14.22 10.72
CA ALA A 384 4.51 -14.16 12.05
C ALA A 384 5.76 -13.26 12.06
N ILE A 385 6.65 -13.40 11.08
CA ILE A 385 7.87 -12.58 10.97
C ILE A 385 7.52 -11.12 10.69
N ALA A 386 6.65 -10.84 9.72
CA ALA A 386 6.16 -9.49 9.44
C ALA A 386 5.41 -8.91 10.65
N GLY A 387 4.57 -9.72 11.30
CA GLY A 387 3.83 -9.30 12.49
C GLY A 387 4.75 -8.91 13.64
N ARG A 388 5.81 -9.70 13.89
CA ARG A 388 6.85 -9.42 14.89
C ARG A 388 7.60 -8.14 14.56
N SER A 389 8.01 -7.99 13.31
CA SER A 389 8.77 -6.82 12.84
C SER A 389 7.98 -5.53 13.06
N TYR A 390 6.69 -5.54 12.70
CA TYR A 390 5.78 -4.43 12.93
C TYR A 390 5.64 -4.09 14.42
N ALA A 391 5.34 -5.09 15.26
CA ALA A 391 5.14 -4.89 16.70
C ALA A 391 6.40 -4.33 17.39
N VAL A 392 7.57 -4.88 17.07
CA VAL A 392 8.85 -4.42 17.63
C VAL A 392 9.19 -3.02 17.13
N HIS A 393 8.96 -2.72 15.85
CA HIS A 393 9.13 -1.37 15.31
C HIS A 393 8.23 -0.36 16.02
N ARG A 394 6.96 -0.71 16.30
CA ARG A 394 6.05 0.13 17.09
C ARG A 394 6.50 0.29 18.54
N ALA A 395 7.06 -0.74 19.17
CA ALA A 395 7.64 -0.64 20.52
C ALA A 395 8.82 0.35 20.55
N ILE A 396 9.67 0.34 19.52
CA ILE A 396 10.77 1.32 19.35
C ILE A 396 10.20 2.74 19.20
N ASP A 397 9.23 2.95 18.31
CA ASP A 397 8.61 4.27 18.09
C ASP A 397 7.87 4.82 19.31
N ARG A 398 7.34 3.91 20.13
CA ARG A 398 6.51 4.22 21.30
C ARG A 398 7.22 3.90 22.61
N GLU A 399 8.55 3.91 22.64
CA GLU A 399 9.36 3.61 23.84
C GLU A 399 8.88 4.40 25.07
N THR A 400 8.50 5.67 24.89
CA THR A 400 8.03 6.55 25.97
C THR A 400 6.52 6.53 26.21
N SER A 401 5.76 5.71 25.48
CA SER A 401 4.31 5.56 25.65
C SER A 401 3.99 4.47 26.68
N ASP A 402 2.75 4.46 27.17
CA ASP A 402 2.28 3.45 28.12
C ASP A 402 2.07 2.05 27.48
N PHE A 403 2.01 1.98 26.15
CA PHE A 403 1.83 0.75 25.38
C PHE A 403 2.51 0.84 24.00
N ASP A 404 2.74 -0.33 23.39
CA ASP A 404 3.46 -0.49 22.13
C ASP A 404 2.51 -0.61 20.93
N VAL A 405 1.42 -1.38 21.07
CA VAL A 405 0.48 -1.65 19.97
C VAL A 405 -0.98 -1.59 20.43
N TYR A 406 -1.87 -1.17 19.55
CA TYR A 406 -3.31 -1.35 19.68
C TYR A 406 -3.70 -2.76 19.22
N ASN A 407 -4.71 -3.36 19.85
CA ASN A 407 -5.26 -4.67 19.46
C ASN A 407 -6.17 -4.65 18.22
N SER A 408 -6.25 -3.53 17.49
CA SER A 408 -7.20 -3.30 16.40
C SER A 408 -6.49 -2.93 15.10
N VAL A 409 -7.27 -2.71 14.04
CA VAL A 409 -6.78 -2.28 12.71
C VAL A 409 -5.94 -1.00 12.70
N GLN A 410 -5.87 -0.26 13.81
CA GLN A 410 -4.93 0.86 13.96
C GLN A 410 -3.47 0.39 13.94
N ASP A 411 -3.19 -0.80 14.49
CA ASP A 411 -1.88 -1.46 14.42
C ASP A 411 -2.08 -2.88 13.87
N GLN A 412 -2.42 -3.86 14.71
CA GLN A 412 -2.60 -5.25 14.30
C GLN A 412 -3.77 -5.89 15.05
N VAL A 413 -4.56 -6.71 14.35
CA VAL A 413 -5.75 -7.35 14.93
C VAL A 413 -5.34 -8.48 15.87
N TYR A 414 -5.37 -8.20 17.18
CA TYR A 414 -5.06 -9.16 18.23
C TYR A 414 -6.34 -9.58 18.95
N ALA A 415 -6.69 -10.87 18.84
CA ALA A 415 -7.91 -11.44 19.43
C ALA A 415 -7.63 -12.40 20.60
N GLY A 416 -6.38 -12.47 21.06
CA GLY A 416 -5.98 -13.25 22.23
C GLY A 416 -6.20 -14.76 22.07
N PHE A 417 -6.64 -15.41 23.14
CA PHE A 417 -6.76 -16.86 23.25
C PHE A 417 -7.64 -17.48 22.16
N ASP A 418 -8.77 -16.84 21.83
CA ASP A 418 -9.71 -17.39 20.83
C ASP A 418 -9.14 -17.41 19.40
N ALA A 419 -8.04 -16.68 19.14
CA ALA A 419 -7.32 -16.76 17.88
C ALA A 419 -6.19 -17.79 17.89
N LYS A 420 -5.82 -18.41 19.02
CA LYS A 420 -4.73 -19.40 19.02
C LYS A 420 -5.09 -20.61 18.17
N SER A 421 -4.10 -21.09 17.41
CA SER A 421 -4.20 -22.32 16.62
C SER A 421 -2.83 -22.99 16.51
N GLU A 422 -2.79 -24.30 16.26
CA GLU A 422 -1.54 -25.03 16.05
C GLU A 422 -0.70 -24.41 14.92
N GLY A 423 -1.35 -23.97 13.82
CA GLY A 423 -0.68 -23.30 12.71
C GLY A 423 -0.03 -21.97 13.07
N ARG A 424 -0.72 -21.11 13.84
CA ARG A 424 -0.20 -19.81 14.28
C ARG A 424 0.92 -19.98 15.31
N ILE A 425 0.74 -20.89 16.26
CA ILE A 425 1.75 -21.24 17.27
C ILE A 425 3.01 -21.75 16.57
N THR A 426 2.88 -22.73 15.68
CA THR A 426 4.03 -23.28 14.94
C THR A 426 4.72 -22.22 14.10
N ALA A 427 3.98 -21.35 13.43
CA ALA A 427 4.54 -20.25 12.63
C ALA A 427 5.32 -19.25 13.48
N ALA A 428 4.78 -18.83 14.63
CA ALA A 428 5.44 -17.92 15.55
C ALA A 428 6.70 -18.56 16.16
N ASP A 429 6.57 -19.76 16.73
CA ASP A 429 7.64 -20.45 17.47
C ASP A 429 8.78 -20.90 16.54
N SER A 430 8.46 -21.36 15.32
CA SER A 430 9.50 -21.73 14.34
C SER A 430 10.22 -20.53 13.71
N SER A 431 9.75 -19.31 14.00
CA SER A 431 10.34 -18.07 13.53
C SER A 431 10.74 -17.14 14.67
N SER A 432 10.85 -17.64 15.92
CA SER A 432 11.23 -16.83 17.07
C SER A 432 12.45 -15.97 16.79
N ASN A 433 12.38 -14.70 17.20
CA ASN A 433 13.38 -13.65 17.00
C ASN A 433 13.64 -13.22 15.54
N LEU A 434 13.08 -13.90 14.54
CA LEU A 434 13.22 -13.46 13.15
C LEU A 434 12.34 -12.25 12.88
N VAL A 435 12.98 -11.21 12.32
CA VAL A 435 12.37 -9.95 11.91
C VAL A 435 12.96 -9.50 10.58
N VAL A 436 12.25 -8.62 9.87
CA VAL A 436 12.69 -7.99 8.63
C VAL A 436 13.48 -6.73 8.94
N THR A 437 14.66 -6.59 8.34
CA THR A 437 15.60 -5.50 8.63
C THR A 437 16.16 -4.85 7.36
N ALA A 438 16.43 -3.55 7.46
CA ALA A 438 17.12 -2.75 6.46
C ALA A 438 18.10 -1.81 7.18
N ASP A 439 19.34 -1.69 6.67
CA ASP A 439 20.40 -0.88 7.30
C ASP A 439 20.54 -1.13 8.81
N GLU A 440 20.54 -2.41 9.21
CA GLU A 440 20.59 -2.86 10.61
C GLU A 440 19.41 -2.36 11.47
N GLN A 441 18.30 -1.88 10.92
CA GLN A 441 17.11 -1.48 11.66
C GLN A 441 15.95 -2.42 11.38
N ILE A 442 15.14 -2.71 12.41
CA ILE A 442 13.89 -3.45 12.24
C ILE A 442 12.90 -2.52 11.55
N ILE A 443 12.44 -2.90 10.36
CA ILE A 443 11.59 -2.04 9.54
C ILE A 443 10.13 -2.12 9.97
N GLN A 444 9.37 -1.08 9.64
CA GLN A 444 7.92 -1.18 9.66
C GLN A 444 7.46 -2.05 8.49
N THR A 445 6.87 -3.21 8.76
CA THR A 445 6.38 -4.14 7.75
C THR A 445 4.86 -4.02 7.59
N PHE A 446 4.40 -3.05 6.80
CA PHE A 446 2.97 -2.95 6.49
C PHE A 446 2.48 -4.21 5.74
N TYR A 447 1.27 -4.65 6.02
CA TYR A 447 0.64 -5.77 5.32
C TYR A 447 -0.88 -5.59 5.27
N SER A 448 -1.53 -6.15 4.26
CA SER A 448 -2.99 -6.07 4.10
C SER A 448 -3.53 -7.34 3.46
N SER A 449 -4.86 -7.53 3.51
CA SER A 449 -5.48 -8.76 3.02
C SER A 449 -5.17 -9.03 1.55
N SER A 450 -5.43 -8.05 0.69
CA SER A 450 -5.15 -8.16 -0.73
C SER A 450 -4.75 -6.83 -1.31
N ASN A 451 -3.72 -6.83 -2.14
CA ASN A 451 -3.23 -5.62 -2.81
C ASN A 451 -3.99 -5.33 -4.12
N GLY A 452 -4.69 -6.32 -4.69
CA GLY A 452 -5.48 -6.20 -5.91
C GLY A 452 -4.69 -6.53 -7.17
N GLY A 453 -3.65 -7.36 -7.06
CA GLY A 453 -2.71 -7.70 -8.12
C GLY A 453 -1.51 -6.76 -8.24
N HIS A 454 -1.44 -5.70 -7.43
CA HIS A 454 -0.34 -4.73 -7.45
C HIS A 454 -0.18 -4.08 -6.07
N THR A 455 1.05 -4.10 -5.53
CA THR A 455 1.39 -3.42 -4.28
C THR A 455 1.39 -1.90 -4.46
N GLU A 456 1.22 -1.17 -3.36
CA GLU A 456 1.26 0.30 -3.32
C GLU A 456 2.55 0.80 -2.66
N SER A 457 3.04 1.95 -3.13
CA SER A 457 4.13 2.68 -2.49
C SER A 457 3.63 3.65 -1.42
N THR A 458 4.38 3.74 -0.32
CA THR A 458 4.15 4.76 0.71
C THR A 458 4.36 6.20 0.20
N GLU A 459 5.12 6.41 -0.88
CA GLU A 459 5.29 7.73 -1.54
C GLU A 459 3.95 8.31 -2.01
N ASN A 460 2.99 7.44 -2.34
CA ASN A 460 1.71 7.83 -2.89
C ASN A 460 0.68 8.18 -1.81
N SER A 461 1.00 8.11 -0.52
CA SER A 461 0.07 8.51 0.54
C SER A 461 0.78 8.97 1.81
N SER A 462 0.52 10.22 2.20
CA SER A 462 1.02 10.80 3.45
C SER A 462 0.52 10.10 4.72
N SER A 463 -0.54 9.27 4.62
CA SER A 463 -1.08 8.48 5.73
C SER A 463 -0.10 7.43 6.26
N PHE A 464 0.92 7.05 5.50
CA PHE A 464 1.95 6.10 5.93
C PHE A 464 3.21 6.77 6.50
N GLY A 465 3.22 8.10 6.62
CA GLY A 465 4.37 8.83 7.13
C GLY A 465 5.43 9.08 6.05
N THR A 466 6.70 9.00 6.44
CA THR A 466 7.82 9.17 5.50
C THR A 466 7.87 7.97 4.57
N ALA A 467 8.09 8.23 3.27
CA ALA A 467 8.24 7.16 2.31
C ALA A 467 9.49 6.32 2.61
N GLU A 468 9.30 5.00 2.62
CA GLU A 468 10.36 4.03 2.91
C GLU A 468 10.72 3.23 1.66
N PRO A 469 12.01 2.94 1.41
CA PRO A 469 12.48 2.36 0.15
C PRO A 469 12.07 0.89 -0.06
N TRP A 470 11.62 0.20 0.99
CA TRP A 470 11.11 -1.18 0.90
C TRP A 470 9.60 -1.26 0.66
N HIS A 471 8.88 -0.14 0.71
CA HIS A 471 7.45 -0.07 0.39
C HIS A 471 7.25 0.54 -1.00
N ILE A 472 7.53 -0.25 -2.03
CA ILE A 472 7.44 0.17 -3.42
C ILE A 472 6.21 -0.42 -4.11
N SER A 473 5.75 0.27 -5.15
CA SER A 473 4.66 -0.19 -6.00
C SER A 473 5.20 -1.19 -7.02
N LYS A 474 4.67 -2.42 -7.04
CA LYS A 474 4.99 -3.44 -8.06
C LYS A 474 3.90 -4.51 -8.26
N PRO A 475 3.87 -5.17 -9.44
CA PRO A 475 2.92 -6.23 -9.73
C PRO A 475 3.05 -7.42 -8.77
N ASP A 476 1.93 -7.97 -8.33
CA ASP A 476 1.85 -9.16 -7.49
C ASP A 476 0.89 -10.20 -8.09
N PRO A 477 1.35 -11.01 -9.06
CA PRO A 477 0.48 -11.94 -9.78
C PRO A 477 -0.11 -13.05 -8.90
N PHE A 478 0.47 -13.29 -7.72
CA PHE A 478 -0.03 -14.29 -6.78
C PHE A 478 -1.24 -13.81 -5.98
N ASP A 479 -1.45 -12.50 -5.84
CA ASP A 479 -2.65 -11.95 -5.21
C ASP A 479 -3.92 -12.24 -6.04
N ALA A 480 -3.77 -12.41 -7.35
CA ALA A 480 -4.84 -12.77 -8.27
C ALA A 480 -4.76 -14.22 -8.77
N ALA A 481 -3.88 -15.05 -8.20
CA ALA A 481 -3.68 -16.42 -8.67
C ALA A 481 -4.95 -17.28 -8.44
N PRO A 482 -5.34 -18.11 -9.42
CA PRO A 482 -6.38 -19.11 -9.23
C PRO A 482 -5.86 -20.27 -8.37
N ASP A 483 -6.75 -20.93 -7.65
CA ASP A 483 -6.47 -22.16 -6.93
C ASP A 483 -6.23 -23.35 -7.88
N GLU A 484 -5.99 -24.54 -7.30
CA GLU A 484 -5.75 -25.77 -8.08
C GLU A 484 -6.91 -26.19 -9.01
N ASN A 485 -8.12 -25.67 -8.77
CA ASN A 485 -9.32 -25.93 -9.56
C ASN A 485 -9.56 -24.85 -10.62
N GLY A 486 -8.75 -23.79 -10.64
CA GLY A 486 -8.93 -22.64 -11.53
C GLY A 486 -9.88 -21.57 -10.97
N ASP A 487 -10.35 -21.73 -9.72
CA ASP A 487 -11.23 -20.77 -9.07
C ASP A 487 -10.41 -19.63 -8.45
N PRO A 488 -10.90 -18.37 -8.42
CA PRO A 488 -10.17 -17.28 -7.77
C PRO A 488 -9.99 -17.55 -6.28
N GLN A 489 -8.75 -17.74 -5.83
CA GLN A 489 -8.45 -17.99 -4.42
C GLN A 489 -8.71 -16.74 -3.55
N ASN A 490 -8.49 -15.56 -4.14
CA ASN A 490 -8.72 -14.28 -3.53
C ASN A 490 -10.09 -13.70 -3.97
N PRO A 491 -11.08 -13.60 -3.06
CA PRO A 491 -12.38 -13.01 -3.39
C PRO A 491 -12.26 -11.52 -3.73
N PHE A 492 -11.19 -10.86 -3.27
CA PHE A 492 -10.85 -9.47 -3.51
C PHE A 492 -9.90 -9.27 -4.69
N ALA A 493 -9.64 -10.29 -5.49
CA ALA A 493 -8.87 -10.13 -6.72
C ALA A 493 -9.53 -9.09 -7.65
N PHE A 494 -8.77 -8.60 -8.63
CA PHE A 494 -9.27 -7.63 -9.60
C PHE A 494 -10.60 -8.03 -10.23
N ARG A 495 -11.54 -7.09 -10.29
CA ARG A 495 -12.86 -7.21 -10.92
C ARG A 495 -13.22 -5.95 -11.68
N GLN A 496 -14.12 -6.13 -12.64
CA GLN A 496 -14.77 -5.05 -13.36
C GLN A 496 -16.22 -4.94 -12.91
N PHE A 497 -16.70 -3.71 -12.83
CA PHE A 497 -18.05 -3.36 -12.40
C PHE A 497 -18.64 -2.41 -13.43
N GLU A 498 -19.81 -2.72 -13.96
CA GLU A 498 -20.48 -1.88 -14.95
C GLU A 498 -21.74 -1.31 -14.33
N PHE A 499 -21.85 0.03 -14.34
CA PHE A 499 -23.00 0.75 -13.78
C PHE A 499 -23.61 1.68 -14.81
N THR A 500 -24.93 1.81 -14.79
CA THR A 500 -25.62 2.75 -15.68
C THR A 500 -25.39 4.18 -15.22
N VAL A 501 -25.43 5.13 -16.17
CA VAL A 501 -25.38 6.55 -15.85
C VAL A 501 -26.52 6.95 -14.91
N GLU A 502 -27.69 6.31 -15.01
CA GLU A 502 -28.81 6.56 -14.11
C GLU A 502 -28.52 6.13 -12.67
N GLU A 503 -27.98 4.92 -12.48
CA GLU A 503 -27.54 4.42 -11.18
C GLU A 503 -26.52 5.37 -10.55
N LEU A 504 -25.45 5.70 -11.28
CA LEU A 504 -24.37 6.55 -10.78
C LEU A 504 -24.87 7.96 -10.42
N SER A 505 -25.68 8.56 -11.29
CA SER A 505 -26.23 9.91 -11.04
C SER A 505 -27.09 9.94 -9.78
N ARG A 506 -27.90 8.91 -9.56
CA ARG A 506 -28.74 8.77 -8.37
C ARG A 506 -27.90 8.54 -7.12
N TRP A 507 -26.96 7.60 -7.15
CA TRP A 507 -26.11 7.28 -5.99
C TRP A 507 -25.29 8.48 -5.52
N LEU A 508 -24.72 9.26 -6.45
CA LEU A 508 -24.00 10.49 -6.13
C LEU A 508 -24.92 11.56 -5.53
N ALA A 509 -26.14 11.71 -6.03
CA ALA A 509 -27.10 12.67 -5.51
C ALA A 509 -27.65 12.30 -4.11
N GLU A 510 -27.79 11.00 -3.81
CA GLU A 510 -28.36 10.49 -2.57
C GLU A 510 -27.35 10.38 -1.41
N TYR A 511 -26.06 10.21 -1.70
CA TYR A 511 -25.05 9.92 -0.66
C TYR A 511 -24.74 11.07 0.31
N SER A 512 -24.75 12.34 -0.12
CA SER A 512 -24.60 13.47 0.81
C SER A 512 -25.34 14.72 0.37
N SER A 513 -25.68 15.60 1.32
CA SER A 513 -26.30 16.91 1.05
C SER A 513 -25.50 17.72 0.02
N ALA A 514 -26.02 17.81 -1.21
CA ALA A 514 -25.63 18.68 -2.34
C ALA A 514 -24.18 18.65 -2.88
N ASP A 515 -23.20 18.08 -2.18
CA ASP A 515 -21.78 18.20 -2.55
C ASP A 515 -21.36 17.32 -3.74
N LEU A 516 -21.95 16.13 -3.88
CA LEU A 516 -21.66 15.17 -4.96
C LEU A 516 -22.69 15.21 -6.11
N ASP A 517 -23.80 15.93 -5.95
CA ASP A 517 -24.83 16.06 -6.98
C ASP A 517 -24.31 16.92 -8.15
N VAL A 518 -24.03 16.25 -9.27
CA VAL A 518 -23.59 16.86 -10.53
C VAL A 518 -24.71 16.94 -11.57
N GLY A 519 -25.94 16.54 -11.22
CA GLY A 519 -26.98 16.21 -12.19
C GLY A 519 -26.74 14.86 -12.87
N THR A 520 -27.12 14.73 -14.14
CA THR A 520 -26.82 13.51 -14.90
C THR A 520 -25.34 13.45 -15.20
N VAL A 521 -24.68 12.36 -14.82
CA VAL A 521 -23.26 12.12 -15.11
C VAL A 521 -23.06 12.00 -16.62
N GLU A 522 -22.17 12.82 -17.18
CA GLU A 522 -21.78 12.80 -18.59
C GLU A 522 -20.42 12.14 -18.78
N GLU A 523 -19.49 12.37 -17.84
CA GLU A 523 -18.13 11.84 -17.90
C GLU A 523 -17.53 11.72 -16.49
N ILE A 524 -16.71 10.68 -16.29
CA ILE A 524 -15.84 10.56 -15.12
C ILE A 524 -14.43 10.23 -15.61
N THR A 525 -13.45 11.08 -15.28
CA THR A 525 -12.03 10.84 -15.53
C THR A 525 -11.29 10.67 -14.21
N VAL A 526 -10.21 9.88 -14.25
CA VAL A 526 -9.28 9.72 -13.14
C VAL A 526 -7.88 9.92 -13.70
N ASP A 527 -7.23 10.98 -13.25
CA ASP A 527 -5.89 11.40 -13.66
C ASP A 527 -4.91 11.29 -12.48
N ASP A 528 -3.60 11.33 -12.73
CA ASP A 528 -2.54 11.20 -11.72
C ASP A 528 -2.62 9.88 -10.92
N LEU A 529 -2.91 8.76 -11.58
CA LEU A 529 -2.93 7.43 -10.94
C LEU A 529 -1.51 6.92 -10.69
N PRO A 530 -1.21 6.42 -9.48
CA PRO A 530 0.02 5.66 -9.25
C PRO A 530 -0.01 4.33 -10.02
N PRO A 531 1.14 3.64 -10.22
CA PRO A 531 1.18 2.35 -10.91
C PRO A 531 0.26 1.29 -10.31
N SER A 532 0.06 1.29 -8.98
CA SER A 532 -0.90 0.43 -8.28
C SER A 532 -2.36 0.62 -8.76
N GLY A 533 -2.63 1.72 -9.45
CA GLY A 533 -3.95 2.17 -9.85
C GLY A 533 -4.83 2.66 -8.69
N ARG A 534 -4.33 2.76 -7.45
CA ARG A 534 -5.14 3.23 -6.31
C ARG A 534 -5.37 4.73 -6.38
N ILE A 535 -6.60 5.16 -6.08
CA ILE A 535 -6.97 6.58 -6.02
C ILE A 535 -6.52 7.19 -4.67
N THR A 536 -5.23 7.12 -4.35
CA THR A 536 -4.66 7.70 -3.12
C THR A 536 -4.53 9.22 -3.24
N ASN A 537 -3.89 9.69 -4.32
CA ASN A 537 -3.67 11.11 -4.66
C ASN A 537 -4.23 11.53 -6.03
N ALA A 538 -4.90 10.62 -6.73
CA ALA A 538 -5.42 10.85 -8.08
C ALA A 538 -6.50 11.95 -8.13
N LEU A 539 -6.57 12.66 -9.25
CA LEU A 539 -7.61 13.64 -9.55
C LEU A 539 -8.80 12.95 -10.24
N VAL A 540 -9.92 12.84 -9.54
CA VAL A 540 -11.20 12.41 -10.08
C VAL A 540 -11.98 13.63 -10.57
N THR A 541 -12.31 13.68 -11.86
CA THR A 541 -13.17 14.72 -12.44
C THR A 541 -14.50 14.10 -12.85
N ILE A 542 -15.59 14.63 -12.32
CA ILE A 542 -16.96 14.23 -12.65
C ILE A 542 -17.62 15.39 -13.38
N VAL A 543 -17.93 15.21 -14.66
CA VAL A 543 -18.72 16.16 -15.46
C VAL A 543 -20.17 15.70 -15.42
N GLY A 544 -21.07 16.57 -14.96
CA GLY A 544 -22.50 16.34 -15.06
C GLY A 544 -23.25 17.57 -15.56
N THR A 545 -24.52 17.38 -15.89
CA THR A 545 -25.37 18.40 -16.52
C THR A 545 -25.50 19.70 -15.72
N ASN A 546 -25.33 19.64 -14.40
CA ASN A 546 -25.46 20.80 -13.52
C ASN A 546 -24.12 21.46 -13.20
N ARG A 547 -23.03 20.69 -13.13
CA ARG A 547 -21.69 21.17 -12.78
C ARG A 547 -20.62 20.13 -13.10
N THR A 548 -19.37 20.60 -13.21
CA THR A 548 -18.18 19.77 -13.10
C THR A 548 -17.67 19.78 -11.65
N LEU A 549 -17.23 18.64 -11.16
CA LEU A 549 -16.62 18.44 -9.86
C LEU A 549 -15.23 17.84 -10.05
N GLU A 550 -14.21 18.48 -9.50
CA GLU A 550 -12.82 17.99 -9.48
C GLU A 550 -12.46 17.64 -8.04
N VAL A 551 -11.95 16.43 -7.80
CA VAL A 551 -11.64 15.88 -6.47
C VAL A 551 -10.26 15.25 -6.51
N ARG A 552 -9.33 15.70 -5.67
CA ARG A 552 -8.06 14.96 -5.48
C ARG A 552 -8.17 14.00 -4.30
N GLY A 553 -7.54 12.84 -4.45
CA GLY A 553 -7.36 11.86 -3.39
C GLY A 553 -6.69 12.48 -2.15
N PHE A 554 -7.15 12.01 -0.99
CA PHE A 554 -6.67 12.22 0.38
C PHE A 554 -5.69 13.39 0.63
N PHE A 555 -6.19 14.62 0.72
CA PHE A 555 -5.47 15.71 1.40
C PHE A 555 -6.33 16.24 2.56
N GLY A 556 -5.84 16.34 3.79
CA GLY A 556 -4.43 16.53 4.16
C GLY A 556 -3.95 17.96 3.90
N ASP A 557 -4.82 18.85 3.40
CA ASP A 557 -4.70 20.28 3.57
C ASP A 557 -5.86 20.73 4.46
N GLY A 558 -5.54 21.27 5.63
CA GLY A 558 -6.50 21.64 6.67
C GLY A 558 -7.60 22.55 6.12
N GLY A 559 -8.81 22.00 6.01
CA GLY A 559 -9.98 22.69 5.49
C GLY A 559 -11.31 22.16 6.05
N THR A 560 -11.42 22.14 7.38
CA THR A 560 -12.65 22.13 8.22
C THR A 560 -13.91 21.46 7.65
N ASN A 561 -13.97 20.13 7.75
CA ASN A 561 -15.18 19.45 8.21
C ASN A 561 -14.74 18.45 9.30
N PRO A 562 -15.03 18.68 10.60
CA PRO A 562 -14.39 17.95 11.70
C PRO A 562 -14.76 16.47 11.83
N ASP A 563 -15.87 16.01 11.23
CA ASP A 563 -16.49 14.73 11.63
C ASP A 563 -16.88 13.81 10.45
N GLY A 564 -16.23 13.90 9.27
CA GLY A 564 -16.57 13.02 8.13
C GLY A 564 -15.36 12.55 7.31
N PRO A 565 -15.45 11.37 6.65
CA PRO A 565 -14.34 10.83 5.86
C PRO A 565 -13.97 11.77 4.68
N PRO A 566 -12.72 11.75 4.22
CA PRO A 566 -12.26 12.55 3.07
C PRO A 566 -13.08 12.30 1.79
N PHE A 567 -13.20 13.32 0.95
CA PHE A 567 -14.17 13.36 -0.17
C PHE A 567 -13.96 12.28 -1.25
N GLY A 568 -12.73 11.85 -1.53
CA GLY A 568 -12.49 10.70 -2.43
C GLY A 568 -13.14 9.40 -1.92
N LEU A 569 -13.09 9.17 -0.59
CA LEU A 569 -13.81 8.06 0.04
C LEU A 569 -15.32 8.24 -0.03
N ARG A 570 -15.83 9.48 -0.09
CA ARG A 570 -17.27 9.75 -0.27
C ARG A 570 -17.76 9.39 -1.66
N PHE A 571 -16.98 9.65 -2.72
CA PHE A 571 -17.31 9.21 -4.08
C PHE A 571 -17.38 7.68 -4.16
N GLN A 572 -16.34 6.99 -3.68
CA GLN A 572 -16.32 5.53 -3.64
C GLN A 572 -17.46 4.97 -2.78
N ALA A 573 -17.68 5.53 -1.59
CA ALA A 573 -18.74 5.08 -0.70
C ALA A 573 -20.15 5.40 -1.23
N ALA A 574 -20.33 6.45 -2.05
CA ALA A 574 -21.58 6.72 -2.75
C ALA A 574 -21.93 5.59 -3.69
N ILE A 575 -20.97 5.18 -4.54
CA ILE A 575 -21.16 4.09 -5.48
C ILE A 575 -21.33 2.76 -4.74
N GLN A 576 -20.50 2.48 -3.73
CA GLN A 576 -20.58 1.26 -2.94
C GLN A 576 -21.93 1.13 -2.24
N ARG A 577 -22.35 2.15 -1.47
CA ARG A 577 -23.62 2.09 -0.72
C ARG A 577 -24.83 2.07 -1.64
N GLY A 578 -24.82 2.89 -2.69
CA GLY A 578 -25.90 2.91 -3.67
C GLY A 578 -26.07 1.55 -4.36
N CYS A 579 -24.96 0.93 -4.75
CA CYS A 579 -24.97 -0.43 -5.28
C CYS A 579 -25.49 -1.43 -4.24
N GLU A 580 -24.94 -1.43 -3.02
CA GLU A 580 -25.38 -2.33 -1.95
C GLU A 580 -26.88 -2.20 -1.68
N ASP A 581 -27.42 -0.97 -1.62
CA ASP A 581 -28.84 -0.70 -1.38
C ASP A 581 -29.73 -1.23 -2.52
N ASP A 582 -29.34 -1.02 -3.78
CA ASP A 582 -30.12 -1.48 -4.94
C ASP A 582 -30.10 -3.00 -5.11
N TYR A 583 -28.98 -3.65 -4.78
CA TYR A 583 -28.77 -5.09 -4.95
C TYR A 583 -29.04 -5.90 -3.66
N ALA A 584 -29.36 -5.24 -2.53
CA ALA A 584 -29.75 -5.85 -1.26
C ALA A 584 -31.14 -6.53 -1.32
N GLY A 585 -31.17 -7.76 -1.85
CA GLY A 585 -32.37 -8.60 -1.87
C GLY A 585 -32.46 -9.57 -3.05
N GLY A 586 -31.53 -9.47 -4.01
CA GLY A 586 -31.52 -10.25 -5.26
C GLY A 586 -30.37 -11.24 -5.42
N GLY A 587 -29.51 -11.45 -4.41
CA GLY A 587 -28.47 -12.48 -4.44
C GLY A 587 -27.21 -12.16 -5.26
N LEU A 588 -26.96 -10.89 -5.60
CA LEU A 588 -25.76 -10.48 -6.36
C LEU A 588 -24.98 -9.36 -5.66
N THR A 589 -24.83 -9.40 -4.33
CA THR A 589 -23.90 -8.51 -3.60
C THR A 589 -22.43 -8.68 -4.05
N SER A 590 -22.12 -9.71 -4.84
CA SER A 590 -20.84 -9.93 -5.51
C SER A 590 -20.51 -8.93 -6.63
N ASN A 591 -21.49 -8.15 -7.09
CA ASN A 591 -21.33 -7.17 -8.17
C ASN A 591 -21.18 -5.73 -7.66
N CYS A 592 -21.09 -5.54 -6.34
CA CYS A 592 -20.78 -4.23 -5.77
C CYS A 592 -19.30 -4.15 -5.39
N PRO A 593 -18.64 -3.00 -5.64
CA PRO A 593 -17.25 -2.83 -5.31
C PRO A 593 -17.07 -2.77 -3.79
N SER A 594 -16.58 -3.85 -3.23
CA SER A 594 -16.04 -3.90 -1.87
C SER A 594 -14.53 -3.65 -1.84
N SER A 595 -13.94 -3.39 -3.02
CA SER A 595 -12.50 -3.25 -3.19
C SER A 595 -11.99 -1.91 -2.66
N SER A 596 -10.78 -1.95 -2.09
CA SER A 596 -10.03 -0.78 -1.64
C SER A 596 -9.39 0.01 -2.79
N ASN A 597 -9.24 -0.62 -3.95
CA ASN A 597 -8.85 0.01 -5.20
C ASN A 597 -10.09 0.00 -6.11
N PHE A 598 -10.75 1.13 -6.34
CA PHE A 598 -11.95 1.22 -7.18
C PHE A 598 -11.88 2.49 -8.01
N ARG A 599 -11.90 2.37 -9.34
CA ARG A 599 -11.71 3.49 -10.27
C ARG A 599 -12.47 3.27 -11.57
N VAL A 600 -12.63 4.34 -12.35
CA VAL A 600 -13.10 4.22 -13.74
C VAL A 600 -12.02 3.53 -14.57
N ALA A 601 -12.40 2.50 -15.32
CA ALA A 601 -11.47 1.81 -16.21
C ALA A 601 -11.06 2.77 -17.35
N ARG A 602 -9.75 2.93 -17.55
CA ARG A 602 -9.22 3.66 -18.72
C ARG A 602 -9.37 2.84 -19.98
N PHE A 603 -8.97 1.57 -19.91
CA PHE A 603 -9.15 0.58 -20.97
C PHE A 603 -9.80 -0.67 -20.38
N VAL A 604 -10.89 -1.14 -20.99
CA VAL A 604 -11.68 -2.29 -20.52
C VAL A 604 -10.97 -3.63 -20.75
N ASP A 605 -9.99 -3.65 -21.64
CA ASP A 605 -9.27 -4.84 -22.11
C ASP A 605 -7.86 -4.98 -21.52
N ILE A 606 -7.61 -4.31 -20.39
CA ILE A 606 -6.32 -4.26 -19.69
C ILE A 606 -6.53 -4.61 -18.21
N ALA A 607 -6.18 -5.83 -17.81
CA ALA A 607 -6.24 -6.25 -16.41
C ALA A 607 -4.92 -5.95 -15.65
N PRO A 608 -4.96 -5.53 -14.37
CA PRO A 608 -3.80 -5.15 -13.54
C PRO A 608 -2.71 -6.18 -13.35
N ASP A 609 -3.03 -7.46 -13.49
CA ASP A 609 -2.08 -8.56 -13.37
C ASP A 609 -1.24 -8.77 -14.64
N ASN A 610 -1.58 -8.11 -15.75
CA ASN A 610 -0.78 -8.17 -16.96
C ASN A 610 0.52 -7.38 -16.81
N TYR A 611 1.64 -7.96 -17.27
CA TYR A 611 2.96 -7.30 -17.27
C TYR A 611 3.02 -5.97 -18.04
N PHE A 612 2.02 -5.69 -18.89
CA PHE A 612 1.90 -4.46 -19.65
C PHE A 612 0.88 -3.48 -19.06
N TYR A 613 0.31 -3.74 -17.87
CA TYR A 613 -0.64 -2.84 -17.24
C TYR A 613 -0.05 -1.43 -17.02
N ASP A 614 1.00 -1.31 -16.20
CA ASP A 614 1.65 -0.02 -15.94
C ASP A 614 2.22 0.61 -17.21
N PRO A 615 2.92 -0.15 -18.09
CA PRO A 615 3.37 0.40 -19.36
C PRO A 615 2.26 1.02 -20.21
N VAL A 616 1.08 0.39 -20.25
CA VAL A 616 -0.06 0.89 -21.04
C VAL A 616 -0.67 2.14 -20.43
N LEU A 617 -0.87 2.16 -19.11
CA LEU A 617 -1.39 3.33 -18.42
C LEU A 617 -0.43 4.51 -18.50
N TRP A 618 0.85 4.29 -18.20
CA TRP A 618 1.89 5.31 -18.32
C TRP A 618 1.95 5.90 -19.73
N MET A 619 1.92 5.05 -20.78
CA MET A 619 1.89 5.55 -22.16
C MET A 619 0.65 6.42 -22.43
N ALA A 620 -0.48 6.11 -21.80
CA ALA A 620 -1.71 6.86 -22.00
C ALA A 620 -1.66 8.19 -21.24
N ASP A 621 -1.15 8.21 -20.01
CA ASP A 621 -0.93 9.42 -19.20
C ASP A 621 0.07 10.37 -19.87
N GLU A 622 1.16 9.82 -20.41
CA GLU A 622 2.13 10.59 -21.18
C GLU A 622 1.61 11.01 -22.56
N SER A 623 0.37 10.68 -22.90
CA SER A 623 -0.27 10.96 -24.19
C SER A 623 0.47 10.35 -25.39
N ILE A 624 1.22 9.27 -25.17
CA ILE A 624 1.90 8.50 -26.22
C ILE A 624 0.88 7.62 -26.97
N THR A 625 -0.15 7.13 -26.27
CA THR A 625 -1.24 6.33 -26.84
C THR A 625 -2.62 6.82 -26.39
N GLN A 626 -3.63 6.62 -27.24
CA GLN A 626 -5.05 6.83 -26.92
C GLN A 626 -5.85 5.52 -26.97
N GLY A 627 -5.17 4.37 -27.12
CA GLY A 627 -5.82 3.10 -27.41
C GLY A 627 -6.16 2.91 -28.90
N VAL A 628 -7.00 1.93 -29.19
CA VAL A 628 -7.60 1.67 -30.51
C VAL A 628 -9.08 2.06 -30.58
N GLY A 629 -9.67 2.37 -29.43
CA GLY A 629 -10.98 2.98 -29.27
C GLY A 629 -11.03 3.77 -27.96
N PRO A 630 -12.15 4.44 -27.65
CA PRO A 630 -12.27 5.30 -26.46
C PRO A 630 -11.97 4.60 -25.14
N LYS A 631 -12.21 3.28 -25.08
CA LYS A 631 -12.03 2.44 -23.89
C LYS A 631 -11.33 1.12 -24.20
N GLU A 632 -10.69 0.97 -25.37
CA GLU A 632 -9.98 -0.26 -25.75
C GLU A 632 -8.54 0.07 -26.11
N PHE A 633 -7.58 -0.65 -25.53
CA PHE A 633 -6.17 -0.52 -25.87
C PHE A 633 -5.75 -1.48 -26.98
N GLY A 634 -6.31 -2.68 -27.02
CA GLY A 634 -5.98 -3.78 -27.93
C GLY A 634 -4.60 -4.39 -27.70
N PRO A 635 -4.27 -4.89 -26.49
CA PRO A 635 -2.89 -5.26 -26.12
C PRO A 635 -2.28 -6.34 -27.01
N SER A 636 -3.10 -7.26 -27.54
CA SER A 636 -2.69 -8.36 -28.41
C SER A 636 -2.61 -7.99 -29.88
N LEU A 637 -3.08 -6.80 -30.28
CA LEU A 637 -3.01 -6.37 -31.68
C LEU A 637 -1.56 -6.10 -32.08
N GLN A 638 -1.20 -6.54 -33.28
CA GLN A 638 0.13 -6.26 -33.84
C GLN A 638 0.26 -4.77 -34.17
N VAL A 639 1.42 -4.20 -33.88
CA VAL A 639 1.73 -2.80 -34.18
C VAL A 639 2.26 -2.68 -35.60
N THR A 640 1.66 -1.79 -36.40
CA THR A 640 2.22 -1.46 -37.72
C THR A 640 3.43 -0.53 -37.58
N ARG A 641 4.29 -0.50 -38.60
CA ARG A 641 5.46 0.39 -38.62
C ARG A 641 5.09 1.87 -38.46
N SER A 642 3.97 2.31 -39.03
CA SER A 642 3.45 3.68 -38.86
C SER A 642 2.96 3.95 -37.44
N GLN A 643 2.27 2.99 -36.80
CA GLN A 643 1.85 3.11 -35.41
C GLN A 643 3.05 3.19 -34.46
N PHE A 644 4.06 2.34 -34.67
CA PHE A 644 5.28 2.39 -33.89
C PHE A 644 6.00 3.74 -34.06
N ALA A 645 6.10 4.26 -35.29
CA ALA A 645 6.69 5.56 -35.55
C ALA A 645 6.00 6.69 -34.76
N ALA A 646 4.67 6.69 -34.72
CA ALA A 646 3.91 7.68 -33.95
C ALA A 646 4.13 7.54 -32.43
N PHE A 647 4.27 6.32 -31.89
CA PHE A 647 4.60 6.15 -30.48
C PHE A 647 5.97 6.75 -30.15
N VAL A 648 7.00 6.44 -30.94
CA VAL A 648 8.36 6.97 -30.70
C VAL A 648 8.42 8.48 -30.90
N HIS A 649 7.70 9.03 -31.88
CA HIS A 649 7.63 10.47 -32.10
C HIS A 649 6.96 11.20 -30.93
N ARG A 650 5.84 10.68 -30.40
CA ARG A 650 5.21 11.23 -29.18
C ARG A 650 6.06 11.11 -27.94
N PHE A 651 6.75 9.97 -27.80
CA PHE A 651 7.71 9.77 -26.73
C PHE A 651 8.85 10.79 -26.77
N ALA A 652 9.27 11.20 -27.96
CA ALA A 652 10.24 12.27 -28.17
C ALA A 652 9.67 13.69 -27.98
N GLY A 653 8.36 13.85 -27.78
CA GLY A 653 7.70 15.15 -27.62
C GLY A 653 7.16 15.76 -28.92
N GLU A 654 6.91 14.95 -29.94
CA GLU A 654 6.38 15.33 -31.26
C GLU A 654 7.18 16.47 -31.95
N PRO A 655 8.52 16.38 -32.02
CA PRO A 655 9.32 17.39 -32.72
C PRO A 655 8.92 17.50 -34.20
N GLU A 656 8.71 18.72 -34.67
CA GLU A 656 8.36 18.98 -36.07
C GLU A 656 9.54 18.65 -36.99
N PRO A 657 9.36 17.78 -38.00
CA PRO A 657 10.41 17.47 -38.96
C PRO A 657 10.68 18.66 -39.88
N VAL A 658 11.94 18.87 -40.25
CA VAL A 658 12.35 19.94 -41.18
C VAL A 658 12.41 19.42 -42.60
N GLU A 659 12.75 18.13 -42.76
CA GLU A 659 12.92 17.49 -44.06
C GLU A 659 11.76 16.52 -44.37
N PRO A 660 11.35 16.38 -45.64
CA PRO A 660 10.31 15.44 -46.01
C PRO A 660 10.76 13.99 -45.83
N ASN A 661 9.81 13.09 -45.55
CA ASN A 661 10.08 11.67 -45.33
C ASN A 661 10.78 10.96 -46.51
N GLY A 662 10.70 11.48 -47.75
CA GLY A 662 11.36 10.93 -48.94
C GLY A 662 11.03 9.48 -49.32
N PHE A 663 9.96 8.90 -48.77
CA PHE A 663 9.43 7.58 -49.10
C PHE A 663 8.21 7.72 -50.00
N GLU A 664 8.16 6.95 -51.08
CA GLU A 664 7.07 7.04 -52.08
C GLU A 664 5.73 6.55 -51.54
N ASP A 665 5.75 5.68 -50.52
CA ASP A 665 4.58 5.06 -49.90
C ASP A 665 4.14 5.76 -48.60
N VAL A 666 4.63 6.99 -48.35
CA VAL A 666 4.20 7.85 -47.25
C VAL A 666 3.68 9.18 -47.82
N PRO A 667 2.38 9.24 -48.17
CA PRO A 667 1.77 10.43 -48.77
C PRO A 667 1.69 11.61 -47.81
N GLU A 668 1.81 12.82 -48.36
CA GLU A 668 1.58 14.07 -47.63
C GLU A 668 0.17 14.12 -47.00
N GLY A 669 0.08 14.69 -45.79
CA GLY A 669 -1.17 14.85 -45.05
C GLY A 669 -1.67 13.59 -44.34
N THR A 670 -0.92 12.49 -44.36
CA THR A 670 -1.22 11.31 -43.55
C THR A 670 -0.78 11.52 -42.10
N TRP A 671 -1.52 10.95 -41.14
CA TRP A 671 -1.24 11.13 -39.71
C TRP A 671 0.13 10.60 -39.27
N TYR A 672 0.75 9.73 -40.06
CA TYR A 672 2.06 9.15 -39.80
C TYR A 672 3.19 9.82 -40.60
N GLU A 673 2.91 10.82 -41.43
CA GLU A 673 3.92 11.51 -42.23
C GLU A 673 4.98 12.17 -41.34
N ALA A 674 4.55 13.03 -40.41
CA ALA A 674 5.47 13.76 -39.54
C ALA A 674 6.33 12.82 -38.66
N PRO A 675 5.74 11.80 -37.97
CA PRO A 675 6.54 10.80 -37.26
C PRO A 675 7.62 10.12 -38.11
N ILE A 676 7.26 9.67 -39.33
CA ILE A 676 8.21 8.98 -40.21
C ILE A 676 9.28 9.93 -40.74
N SER A 677 8.89 11.17 -41.08
CA SER A 677 9.84 12.21 -41.52
C SER A 677 10.88 12.47 -40.44
N TRP A 678 10.44 12.67 -39.20
CA TRP A 678 11.33 12.91 -38.06
C TRP A 678 12.25 11.71 -37.79
N MET A 679 11.71 10.47 -37.82
CA MET A 679 12.52 9.28 -37.65
C MET A 679 13.60 9.15 -38.74
N ARG A 680 13.31 9.54 -39.99
CA ARG A 680 14.28 9.49 -41.08
C ARG A 680 15.34 10.57 -40.90
N GLU A 681 14.94 11.80 -40.59
CA GLU A 681 15.82 12.94 -40.36
C GLU A 681 16.86 12.64 -39.26
N ASN A 682 16.44 11.94 -38.20
CA ASN A 682 17.30 11.58 -37.06
C ASN A 682 17.97 10.21 -37.21
N GLY A 683 17.92 9.60 -38.41
CA GLY A 683 18.59 8.32 -38.67
C GLY A 683 17.98 7.11 -37.97
N ILE A 684 16.85 7.26 -37.27
CA ILE A 684 16.15 6.19 -36.57
C ILE A 684 15.63 5.14 -37.57
N THR A 685 15.13 5.57 -38.72
CA THR A 685 14.69 4.66 -39.80
C THR A 685 15.39 4.90 -41.13
N THR A 686 15.64 3.81 -41.84
CA THR A 686 16.18 3.80 -43.22
C THR A 686 15.15 3.31 -44.25
N GLY A 687 13.92 3.02 -43.81
CA GLY A 687 12.90 2.34 -44.64
C GLY A 687 13.14 0.83 -44.77
N THR A 688 12.18 0.14 -45.40
CA THR A 688 12.35 -1.26 -45.88
C THR A 688 13.10 -1.31 -47.20
N SER A 689 13.15 -0.17 -47.91
CA SER A 689 14.04 0.12 -49.01
C SER A 689 14.42 1.62 -48.94
N PRO A 690 15.38 2.10 -49.75
CA PRO A 690 15.72 3.53 -49.82
C PRO A 690 14.54 4.46 -50.16
N THR A 691 13.48 3.95 -50.79
CA THR A 691 12.30 4.73 -51.22
C THR A 691 10.98 4.20 -50.64
N THR A 692 11.01 3.20 -49.75
CA THR A 692 9.81 2.57 -49.21
C THR A 692 9.89 2.40 -47.69
N PHE A 693 8.86 2.82 -46.97
CA PHE A 693 8.77 2.65 -45.52
C PHE A 693 7.92 1.44 -45.09
N SER A 694 6.90 1.08 -45.88
CA SER A 694 5.89 0.05 -45.61
C SER A 694 5.03 0.34 -44.36
N PRO A 695 4.26 1.45 -44.33
CA PRO A 695 3.58 1.95 -43.12
C PRO A 695 2.56 0.98 -42.53
N SER A 696 1.89 0.18 -43.35
CA SER A 696 0.86 -0.78 -42.92
C SER A 696 1.41 -2.15 -42.54
N ALA A 697 2.69 -2.42 -42.78
CA ALA A 697 3.28 -3.70 -42.42
C ALA A 697 3.48 -3.78 -40.89
N PRO A 698 3.26 -4.96 -40.26
CA PRO A 698 3.64 -5.17 -38.87
C PRO A 698 5.13 -4.89 -38.65
N VAL A 699 5.47 -4.24 -37.54
CA VAL A 699 6.87 -4.09 -37.11
C VAL A 699 7.32 -5.36 -36.40
N THR A 700 8.50 -5.88 -36.76
CA THR A 700 9.06 -7.07 -36.09
C THR A 700 9.84 -6.68 -34.83
N ARG A 701 10.06 -7.64 -33.92
CA ARG A 701 10.85 -7.43 -32.70
C ARG A 701 12.26 -6.92 -32.98
N GLY A 702 12.95 -7.46 -33.98
CA GLY A 702 14.27 -6.98 -34.40
C GLY A 702 14.25 -5.57 -34.98
N GLN A 703 13.19 -5.20 -35.72
CA GLN A 703 13.02 -3.83 -36.22
C GLN A 703 12.76 -2.83 -35.09
N LEU A 704 11.87 -3.18 -34.15
CA LEU A 704 11.61 -2.36 -32.96
C LEU A 704 12.89 -2.13 -32.16
N ALA A 705 13.66 -3.19 -31.88
CA ALA A 705 14.94 -3.10 -31.18
C ALA A 705 15.89 -2.12 -31.88
N THR A 706 16.03 -2.26 -33.20
CA THR A 706 16.90 -1.39 -34.00
C THR A 706 16.47 0.07 -33.95
N PHE A 707 15.15 0.34 -33.97
CA PHE A 707 14.65 1.71 -33.86
C PHE A 707 14.91 2.32 -32.49
N LEU A 708 14.70 1.58 -31.41
CA LEU A 708 14.99 2.06 -30.05
C LEU A 708 16.49 2.26 -29.81
N TYR A 709 17.34 1.37 -30.33
CA TYR A 709 18.79 1.49 -30.25
C TYR A 709 19.32 2.73 -30.99
N ARG A 710 18.77 3.03 -32.17
CA ARG A 710 19.11 4.25 -32.91
C ARG A 710 18.59 5.51 -32.24
N LEU A 711 17.38 5.45 -31.68
CA LEU A 711 16.86 6.52 -30.84
C LEU A 711 17.81 6.81 -29.65
N ALA A 712 18.40 5.77 -29.08
CA ALA A 712 19.38 5.86 -28.00
C ALA A 712 20.76 6.38 -28.44
N GLY A 713 20.96 6.65 -29.74
CA GLY A 713 22.24 7.13 -30.28
C GLY A 713 23.26 6.02 -30.54
N GLU A 714 22.80 4.77 -30.68
CA GLU A 714 23.63 3.60 -30.98
C GLU A 714 24.83 3.44 -30.01
N PRO A 715 24.58 3.38 -28.68
CA PRO A 715 25.64 3.25 -27.69
C PRO A 715 26.46 1.98 -27.92
N ALA A 716 27.78 2.07 -27.69
CA ALA A 716 28.65 0.91 -27.82
C ALA A 716 28.23 -0.20 -26.84
N VAL A 717 28.16 -1.43 -27.35
CA VAL A 717 27.64 -2.59 -26.62
C VAL A 717 28.51 -3.82 -26.89
N GLU A 718 28.66 -4.68 -25.87
CA GLU A 718 29.31 -5.97 -26.05
C GLU A 718 28.31 -7.02 -26.57
N PRO A 719 28.72 -7.93 -27.47
CA PRO A 719 27.83 -8.96 -27.98
C PRO A 719 27.22 -9.81 -26.85
N SER A 720 25.90 -10.06 -26.95
CA SER A 720 25.19 -10.95 -26.03
C SER A 720 24.98 -12.33 -26.64
N GLU A 721 25.27 -13.37 -25.86
CA GLU A 721 24.99 -14.78 -26.21
C GLU A 721 23.71 -15.30 -25.56
N GLN A 722 22.88 -14.44 -24.96
CA GLN A 722 21.69 -14.86 -24.22
C GLN A 722 20.66 -15.59 -25.10
N PHE A 723 20.52 -15.19 -26.36
CA PHE A 723 19.48 -15.70 -27.26
C PHE A 723 20.06 -16.49 -28.43
N GLU A 724 19.66 -17.74 -28.56
CA GLU A 724 20.16 -18.66 -29.59
C GLU A 724 19.73 -18.27 -31.02
N ASP A 725 18.61 -17.56 -31.14
CA ASP A 725 18.01 -17.12 -32.40
C ASP A 725 18.43 -15.70 -32.82
N VAL A 726 19.46 -15.14 -32.20
CA VAL A 726 20.09 -13.86 -32.55
C VAL A 726 21.49 -14.14 -33.09
N PRO A 727 21.64 -14.45 -34.39
CA PRO A 727 22.95 -14.69 -34.97
C PRO A 727 23.77 -13.39 -35.04
N ALA A 728 25.10 -13.54 -35.13
CA ALA A 728 26.00 -12.43 -35.40
C ALA A 728 25.69 -11.76 -36.75
N ASP A 729 26.14 -10.51 -36.90
CA ASP A 729 26.09 -9.71 -38.13
C ASP A 729 24.66 -9.47 -38.69
N GLN A 730 23.62 -9.55 -37.87
CA GLN A 730 22.28 -9.10 -38.25
C GLN A 730 22.11 -7.62 -37.94
N PHE A 731 21.23 -6.95 -38.69
CA PHE A 731 20.95 -5.53 -38.51
C PHE A 731 20.42 -5.16 -37.10
N TYR A 732 19.96 -6.16 -36.33
CA TYR A 732 19.43 -6.01 -34.98
C TYR A 732 20.33 -6.60 -33.90
N THR A 733 21.46 -7.25 -34.23
CA THR A 733 22.29 -7.99 -33.26
C THR A 733 22.73 -7.08 -32.11
N ASP A 734 23.35 -5.95 -32.42
CA ASP A 734 23.82 -4.99 -31.42
C ASP A 734 22.66 -4.38 -30.63
N ALA A 735 21.55 -4.06 -31.32
CA ALA A 735 20.37 -3.53 -30.68
C ALA A 735 19.77 -4.50 -29.65
N VAL A 736 19.78 -5.81 -29.93
CA VAL A 736 19.30 -6.82 -28.98
C VAL A 736 20.26 -6.99 -27.82
N ALA A 737 21.58 -6.98 -28.07
CA ALA A 737 22.58 -7.01 -27.00
C ALA A 737 22.43 -5.80 -26.07
N TRP A 738 22.15 -4.62 -26.62
CA TRP A 738 21.91 -3.39 -25.85
C TRP A 738 20.65 -3.51 -25.00
N MET A 739 19.55 -4.03 -25.57
CA MET A 739 18.33 -4.26 -24.80
C MET A 739 18.52 -5.29 -23.66
N VAL A 740 19.45 -6.24 -23.80
CA VAL A 740 19.81 -7.19 -22.74
C VAL A 740 20.62 -6.50 -21.64
N GLU A 741 21.67 -5.75 -22.02
CA GLU A 741 22.56 -5.06 -21.08
C GLU A 741 21.77 -4.14 -20.14
N PHE A 742 20.80 -3.41 -20.68
CA PHE A 742 19.95 -2.49 -19.92
C PHE A 742 18.63 -3.14 -19.43
N SER A 743 18.49 -4.47 -19.49
CA SER A 743 17.28 -5.18 -19.02
C SER A 743 15.96 -4.68 -19.63
N ILE A 744 16.01 -4.11 -20.83
CA ILE A 744 14.83 -3.68 -21.59
C ILE A 744 14.07 -4.93 -22.09
N THR A 745 14.75 -6.05 -22.36
CA THR A 745 14.15 -7.32 -22.80
C THR A 745 14.64 -8.53 -22.01
N ASN A 746 13.74 -9.49 -21.78
CA ASN A 746 14.07 -10.83 -21.26
C ASN A 746 13.86 -11.94 -22.31
N GLY A 747 13.60 -11.55 -23.57
CA GLY A 747 13.23 -12.49 -24.62
C GLY A 747 11.74 -12.89 -24.59
N THR A 748 11.34 -13.76 -25.51
CA THR A 748 10.07 -14.50 -25.48
C THR A 748 10.20 -15.78 -24.66
N SER A 749 11.44 -16.21 -24.41
CA SER A 749 11.85 -17.21 -23.43
C SER A 749 13.23 -16.80 -22.87
N PRO A 750 13.75 -17.47 -21.82
CA PRO A 750 15.10 -17.19 -21.33
C PRO A 750 16.22 -17.28 -22.39
N THR A 751 16.01 -18.04 -23.48
CA THR A 751 17.00 -18.29 -24.53
C THR A 751 16.52 -17.92 -25.95
N THR A 752 15.37 -17.27 -26.09
CA THR A 752 14.79 -16.92 -27.41
C THR A 752 14.35 -15.47 -27.45
N PHE A 753 14.76 -14.72 -28.47
CA PHE A 753 14.35 -13.33 -28.68
C PHE A 753 13.17 -13.17 -29.64
N SER A 754 12.99 -14.05 -30.61
CA SER A 754 12.00 -14.00 -31.70
C SER A 754 12.11 -12.77 -32.62
N PRO A 755 13.27 -12.49 -33.28
CA PRO A 755 13.50 -11.22 -34.00
C PRO A 755 12.57 -10.97 -35.19
N THR A 756 12.03 -12.03 -35.79
CA THR A 756 11.14 -11.95 -36.97
C THR A 756 9.66 -11.83 -36.60
N ASP A 757 9.29 -12.07 -35.35
CA ASP A 757 7.90 -12.04 -34.92
C ASP A 757 7.40 -10.60 -34.83
N ALA A 758 6.14 -10.39 -35.21
CA ALA A 758 5.51 -9.08 -35.05
C ALA A 758 5.31 -8.75 -33.57
N VAL A 759 5.57 -7.50 -33.19
CA VAL A 759 5.32 -7.05 -31.81
C VAL A 759 3.86 -6.67 -31.60
N THR A 760 3.34 -7.01 -30.42
CA THR A 760 2.02 -6.56 -29.99
C THR A 760 2.08 -5.17 -29.37
N ARG A 761 0.92 -4.53 -29.19
CA ARG A 761 0.81 -3.22 -28.52
C ARG A 761 1.26 -3.29 -27.06
N GLY A 762 0.91 -4.35 -26.31
CA GLY A 762 1.35 -4.54 -24.92
C GLY A 762 2.87 -4.73 -24.80
N GLN A 763 3.48 -5.49 -25.71
CA GLN A 763 4.93 -5.64 -25.78
C GLN A 763 5.62 -4.31 -26.11
N THR A 764 5.09 -3.57 -27.09
CA THR A 764 5.62 -2.26 -27.48
C THR A 764 5.58 -1.28 -26.32
N ALA A 765 4.47 -1.25 -25.57
CA ALA A 765 4.35 -0.43 -24.36
C ALA A 765 5.42 -0.78 -23.34
N THR A 766 5.60 -2.08 -23.07
CA THR A 766 6.60 -2.58 -22.12
C THR A 766 8.02 -2.14 -22.49
N PHE A 767 8.39 -2.21 -23.76
CA PHE A 767 9.73 -1.79 -24.20
C PHE A 767 9.95 -0.28 -24.05
N ILE A 768 8.99 0.56 -24.44
CA ILE A 768 9.11 2.02 -24.32
C ILE A 768 9.15 2.43 -22.84
N TYR A 769 8.30 1.82 -22.01
CA TYR A 769 8.24 2.07 -20.57
C TYR A 769 9.56 1.74 -19.88
N ARG A 770 10.13 0.55 -20.14
CA ARG A 770 11.44 0.16 -19.58
C ARG A 770 12.55 1.10 -20.03
N LEU A 771 12.57 1.48 -21.30
CA LEU A 771 13.54 2.45 -21.81
C LEU A 771 13.39 3.81 -21.10
N ALA A 772 12.15 4.26 -20.85
CA ALA A 772 11.87 5.50 -20.13
C ALA A 772 12.45 5.57 -18.72
N GLY A 773 12.57 4.42 -18.04
CA GLY A 773 13.15 4.32 -16.71
C GLY A 773 14.68 4.26 -16.67
N ILE A 774 15.38 4.28 -17.81
CA ILE A 774 16.83 4.06 -17.88
C ILE A 774 17.51 5.10 -18.77
N PRO A 775 17.67 6.36 -18.30
CA PRO A 775 18.39 7.40 -19.04
C PRO A 775 19.81 7.00 -19.45
N GLU A 776 20.48 6.15 -18.66
CA GLU A 776 21.82 5.64 -18.90
C GLU A 776 21.90 4.71 -20.11
N ALA A 777 20.77 4.22 -20.62
CA ALA A 777 20.71 3.43 -21.84
C ALA A 777 21.01 4.25 -23.10
N PHE A 778 21.07 5.58 -23.01
CA PHE A 778 21.39 6.49 -24.11
C PHE A 778 22.89 6.78 -24.19
N ALA A 779 23.42 6.86 -25.41
CA ALA A 779 24.81 7.23 -25.65
C ALA A 779 25.10 8.65 -25.11
N GLU A 780 26.33 8.86 -24.64
CA GLU A 780 26.76 10.15 -24.11
C GLU A 780 26.59 11.27 -25.16
N GLY A 781 25.86 12.33 -24.78
CA GLY A 781 25.57 13.47 -25.66
C GLY A 781 24.33 13.32 -26.53
N THR A 782 23.64 12.17 -26.51
CA THR A 782 22.33 12.01 -27.13
C THR A 782 21.26 12.75 -26.32
N GLU A 783 20.41 13.50 -27.01
CA GLU A 783 19.30 14.21 -26.36
C GLU A 783 18.22 13.20 -25.94
N LEU A 784 17.93 13.10 -24.64
CA LEU A 784 16.88 12.19 -24.13
C LEU A 784 15.51 12.55 -24.72
N PRO A 785 14.61 11.61 -25.00
CA PRO A 785 13.21 11.91 -25.33
C PRO A 785 12.56 12.89 -24.34
N ALA A 786 11.70 13.80 -24.80
CA ALA A 786 11.08 14.82 -23.94
C ALA A 786 10.36 14.20 -22.71
N LYS A 787 9.77 13.02 -22.87
CA LYS A 787 9.08 12.29 -21.80
C LYS A 787 9.99 11.65 -20.76
N MET A 788 11.30 11.61 -21.01
CA MET A 788 12.31 11.22 -20.01
C MET A 788 12.90 12.41 -19.24
N ARG A 789 12.68 13.65 -19.70
CA ARG A 789 13.34 14.84 -19.15
C ARG A 789 12.65 15.39 -17.89
N VAL A 790 11.94 14.54 -17.15
CA VAL A 790 11.19 14.93 -15.95
C VAL A 790 11.85 14.29 -14.73
N GLY A 791 12.39 15.18 -13.89
CA GLY A 791 13.11 14.95 -12.64
C GLY A 791 13.60 16.29 -12.15
#